data_AF-A0A163IXC1-F1
#
_entry.id   AF-A0A163IXC1-F1
#
_cell.length_a   1.000
_cell.length_b   1.000
_cell.length_c   1.000
_cell.angle_alpha   90.00
_cell.angle_beta   90.00
_cell.angle_gamma   90.00
#
_symmetry.space_group_name_H-M   'P 1'
#
loop_
_entity.id
_entity.type
_entity.pdbx_description
1 polymer ?
#
loop_
_entity_poly.entity_id
_entity_poly.type
_entity_poly.pdbx_seq_one_letter_code
_entity_poly.pdbx_strand_id
1 'polypeptide(L)'
;MRLPERLYRKPLLSDDGHFRDSQELPRFSFEQENRPLVSTELLFHQWSGDEEATYDPRLNAIENALKMEQDIIITWDGPNDPMNPLNWSQSRKWVVTMLVSMFTFISPFSSTMVTPALPVIADDFGIPEGFMRQLVMTIFLLGYAQGPFVLAPLSEIYGRVTVLQYSNLIYLVFNTACGFAQTKEQMLAFRFLSGVGGAAPQALCNGVLADTWRKEERGKGQAIYGLLTWISPCVAPICGAYISQGATALFFLRETFAPAILAKKAKLVRKALKEIRNDVVVRTEFETSDRFSKILRKRLILPFIMMFTHPATQAPSIYRAYLYGVMYLMLSTFPFVFEEVYDMDVGPASLNYLSMCLGFMIGLQISHPLTDGLYARLKTYYNLKEGLPEFRVPPMLIAGILCPVGLFIYGWTAQAKAHWIAPNIGCVIVAIGMIIGFQCSQAYTTDAYEAKYAASAAAVGAFMRTMCGFSFPLFAMQMYSAGQPCVAVVLWAKAEGFEYERRAVAPRARIDNFNHLPISELIPGASITHSLAVSTNGPIQYLTSGILTLAWAAAKHLGRKCKMPYLSSQPKILIAGAGIGGLTAALSLHAVGFTDIQIFEASSTLTTLGVGINVQPSAVLILRNLGLLEALEKTGIQTAELNFYNRHGDSILSEKRGKHAGYAVPQFSIHRGEFQMLLLSAVKERLGEQAVHLNHALTGFEQTEKSITAQFSQRRDGAPAELSGIAGDVLIAADGINSTARRVLYPDEGPPRFSGRMLWRGCLERAPYLTGASMVWAGHADQKFIAYPISRRSEDKGKSLVNWIAELRIRGKNDKDLTPPKTDWTKAVDKSVFERPFESWKCGGLVMKDLIDRTEKVFEFPMSDRDPIEQWSFGRLTLMGDAAHAMYPIGSNGASQAIIDAETLAKHLKATASDVAAALKAYELERLPPTAKIVMANRANGPDHVLQMAEERAPDGFDNIYDVIPKEELDAIGTVYKKVAGFEMDSVNVKARETDGESEKLQLTSPKDWI
;
A
#
# COMPACT_ATOMS: atom_id res chain seq x y z
N MET A 1 32.67 -35.48 -26.37
CA MET A 1 31.30 -35.01 -26.08
C MET A 1 31.33 -33.50 -25.95
N ARG A 2 30.70 -32.80 -26.90
CA ARG A 2 30.68 -31.32 -27.00
C ARG A 2 29.64 -30.75 -26.03
N LEU A 3 30.05 -29.82 -25.17
CA LEU A 3 29.15 -28.93 -24.43
C LEU A 3 28.58 -27.87 -25.40
N PRO A 4 27.32 -27.43 -25.28
CA PRO A 4 26.76 -26.41 -26.17
C PRO A 4 27.17 -24.98 -25.76
N GLU A 5 27.73 -24.25 -26.71
CA GLU A 5 28.10 -22.84 -26.69
C GLU A 5 26.89 -21.88 -26.56
N ARG A 6 26.26 -21.80 -25.38
CA ARG A 6 25.16 -20.84 -25.15
C ARG A 6 25.33 -19.90 -23.95
N LEU A 7 26.51 -19.83 -23.34
CA LEU A 7 26.78 -18.95 -22.20
C LEU A 7 27.64 -17.71 -22.49
N TYR A 8 28.00 -17.45 -23.76
CA TYR A 8 28.71 -16.24 -24.15
C TYR A 8 28.09 -15.62 -25.40
N ARG A 9 27.04 -14.81 -25.25
CA ARG A 9 26.71 -13.76 -26.22
C ARG A 9 26.93 -12.40 -25.56
N LYS A 10 27.97 -11.69 -26.01
CA LYS A 10 28.05 -10.23 -25.91
C LYS A 10 26.84 -9.62 -26.62
N PRO A 11 26.27 -8.51 -26.13
CA PRO A 11 25.25 -7.77 -26.87
C PRO A 11 25.87 -7.19 -28.15
N LEU A 12 25.11 -7.29 -29.25
CA LEU A 12 25.45 -6.74 -30.55
C LEU A 12 25.48 -5.21 -30.49
N LEU A 13 26.54 -4.64 -31.06
CA LEU A 13 26.62 -3.23 -31.47
C LEU A 13 25.60 -2.98 -32.58
N SER A 14 24.85 -1.88 -32.50
CA SER A 14 24.09 -1.32 -33.62
C SER A 14 24.99 -0.35 -34.40
N ASP A 15 24.86 -0.34 -35.73
CA ASP A 15 25.71 0.34 -36.71
C ASP A 15 25.56 1.88 -36.79
N ASP A 16 24.75 2.51 -35.94
CA ASP A 16 24.72 3.97 -35.85
C ASP A 16 25.43 4.41 -34.57
N GLY A 17 26.64 4.93 -34.73
CA GLY A 17 27.58 5.34 -33.69
C GLY A 17 27.15 6.53 -32.83
N HIS A 18 25.92 6.55 -32.34
CA HIS A 18 25.46 7.48 -31.32
C HIS A 18 25.19 6.74 -30.00
N PHE A 19 25.86 7.20 -28.95
CA PHE A 19 25.64 6.77 -27.57
C PHE A 19 24.13 6.76 -27.29
N ARG A 20 23.58 5.59 -26.94
CA ARG A 20 22.32 5.56 -26.19
C ARG A 20 22.61 6.26 -24.87
N ASP A 21 22.18 7.52 -24.77
CA ASP A 21 22.20 8.26 -23.52
C ASP A 21 21.59 7.37 -22.46
N SER A 22 22.42 7.02 -21.49
CA SER A 22 22.01 6.40 -20.25
C SER A 22 20.89 7.25 -19.72
N GLN A 23 19.69 6.70 -19.84
CA GLN A 23 18.44 7.30 -19.48
C GLN A 23 18.66 7.87 -18.05
N GLU A 24 18.87 9.19 -17.90
CA GLU A 24 19.04 9.82 -16.59
C GLU A 24 17.69 9.77 -15.88
N LEU A 25 17.66 9.15 -14.71
CA LEU A 25 16.51 9.30 -13.81
C LEU A 25 16.32 10.79 -13.53
N PRO A 26 15.11 11.34 -13.65
CA PRO A 26 14.86 12.70 -13.19
C PRO A 26 15.16 12.74 -11.69
N ARG A 27 16.29 13.35 -11.32
CA ARG A 27 16.54 13.78 -9.95
C ARG A 27 15.45 14.80 -9.65
N PHE A 28 14.62 14.52 -8.65
CA PHE A 28 13.63 15.47 -8.14
C PHE A 28 14.30 16.81 -7.84
N SER A 29 14.09 17.77 -8.75
CA SER A 29 14.22 19.19 -8.46
C SER A 29 13.00 19.59 -7.66
N PHE A 30 13.22 20.20 -6.50
CA PHE A 30 12.15 20.86 -5.77
C PHE A 30 11.73 22.09 -6.57
N GLU A 31 10.65 22.00 -7.34
CA GLU A 31 9.96 23.18 -7.85
C GLU A 31 9.32 23.90 -6.67
N GLN A 32 9.84 25.09 -6.38
CA GLN A 32 9.22 26.10 -5.54
C GLN A 32 7.84 26.43 -6.11
N GLU A 33 6.78 26.14 -5.36
CA GLU A 33 5.46 26.71 -5.65
C GLU A 33 5.58 28.24 -5.59
N ASN A 34 5.37 28.90 -6.73
CA ASN A 34 5.21 30.34 -6.84
C ASN A 34 3.89 30.78 -6.16
N ARG A 35 3.91 30.84 -4.83
CA ARG A 35 3.00 31.68 -4.05
C ARG A 35 3.73 33.00 -3.78
N PRO A 36 3.05 34.16 -3.73
CA PRO A 36 3.70 35.40 -3.33
C PRO A 36 4.16 35.26 -1.87
N LEU A 37 5.44 34.97 -1.69
CA LEU A 37 6.11 34.90 -0.40
C LEU A 37 6.27 36.32 0.12
N VAL A 38 5.57 36.67 1.19
CA VAL A 38 5.83 37.93 1.90
C VAL A 38 7.08 37.71 2.75
N SER A 39 8.23 38.19 2.24
CA SER A 39 9.51 38.17 2.97
C SER A 39 9.38 38.92 4.30
N THR A 40 9.88 38.33 5.38
CA THR A 40 9.93 38.99 6.70
C THR A 40 10.89 40.19 6.73
N GLU A 41 11.73 40.37 5.70
CA GLU A 41 12.58 41.58 5.54
C GLU A 41 11.77 42.87 5.39
N LEU A 42 10.49 42.80 4.98
CA LEU A 42 9.61 43.96 4.92
C LEU A 42 9.04 44.37 6.29
N LEU A 43 9.24 43.57 7.34
CA LEU A 43 8.69 43.81 8.67
C LEU A 43 9.74 44.19 9.73
N PHE A 44 11.00 43.76 9.60
CA PHE A 44 12.04 44.03 10.62
C PHE A 44 13.43 44.21 10.00
N HIS A 45 14.11 45.31 10.32
CA HIS A 45 15.33 45.74 9.60
C HIS A 45 16.60 44.92 9.91
N GLN A 46 16.64 44.13 11.00
CA GLN A 46 17.72 43.16 11.27
C GLN A 46 17.41 42.48 12.61
N TRP A 47 17.40 41.15 12.66
CA TRP A 47 17.22 40.41 13.91
C TRP A 47 18.53 39.74 14.34
N SER A 48 19.18 40.28 15.36
CA SER A 48 20.41 39.74 15.96
C SER A 48 20.13 38.97 17.24
N GLY A 49 19.40 37.86 17.17
CA GLY A 49 19.45 36.78 18.18
C GLY A 49 18.86 37.06 19.57
N ASP A 50 18.94 38.26 20.12
CA ASP A 50 18.49 38.64 21.46
C ASP A 50 18.13 40.15 21.48
N GLU A 51 16.97 40.48 22.09
CA GLU A 51 16.39 41.82 22.37
C GLU A 51 15.64 42.61 21.25
N GLU A 52 14.73 43.47 21.71
CA GLU A 52 13.50 44.05 21.11
C GLU A 52 13.61 44.65 19.69
N ALA A 53 12.56 44.47 18.88
CA ALA A 53 12.45 45.07 17.54
C ALA A 53 11.30 46.10 17.46
N THR A 54 11.63 47.34 17.10
CA THR A 54 10.73 48.51 16.95
C THR A 54 10.07 48.55 15.56
N TYR A 55 8.80 49.00 15.52
CA TYR A 55 7.92 49.04 14.34
C TYR A 55 8.08 50.32 13.50
N ASP A 56 8.16 50.21 12.16
CA ASP A 56 8.24 51.34 11.21
C ASP A 56 6.83 51.84 10.79
N PRO A 57 6.48 53.13 10.99
CA PRO A 57 5.18 53.70 10.63
C PRO A 57 4.91 53.88 9.13
N ARG A 58 5.84 53.59 8.21
CA ARG A 58 5.68 53.91 6.77
C ARG A 58 4.89 52.89 5.93
N LEU A 59 4.22 51.93 6.56
CA LEU A 59 3.62 50.75 5.90
C LEU A 59 2.13 50.87 5.50
N ASN A 60 1.62 52.08 5.22
CA ASN A 60 0.23 52.25 4.71
C ASN A 60 -0.04 51.51 3.38
N ALA A 61 1.00 51.17 2.60
CA ALA A 61 0.86 50.41 1.36
C ALA A 61 0.61 48.90 1.60
N ILE A 62 1.14 48.34 2.70
CA ILE A 62 0.95 46.92 3.05
C ILE A 62 -0.40 46.71 3.76
N GLU A 63 -0.96 47.74 4.40
CA GLU A 63 -2.27 47.69 5.05
C GLU A 63 -3.43 47.40 4.06
N ASN A 64 -3.27 47.76 2.79
CA ASN A 64 -4.25 47.42 1.74
C ASN A 64 -4.02 46.02 1.13
N ALA A 65 -2.78 45.50 1.13
CA ALA A 65 -2.50 44.13 0.70
C ALA A 65 -2.91 43.09 1.75
N LEU A 66 -2.75 43.43 3.05
CA LEU A 66 -3.16 42.59 4.18
C LEU A 66 -4.68 42.51 4.40
N LYS A 67 -5.47 43.34 3.71
CA LYS A 67 -6.95 43.31 3.79
C LYS A 67 -7.58 42.15 3.02
N MET A 68 -6.83 41.39 2.21
CA MET A 68 -7.41 40.40 1.29
C MET A 68 -7.14 38.91 1.58
N GLU A 69 -6.30 38.51 2.54
CA GLU A 69 -6.01 37.08 2.76
C GLU A 69 -6.09 36.64 4.23
N GLN A 70 -6.72 35.49 4.47
CA GLN A 70 -7.03 34.95 5.81
C GLN A 70 -5.97 34.00 6.40
N ASP A 71 -4.92 33.59 5.68
CA ASP A 71 -3.88 32.70 6.20
C ASP A 71 -2.46 33.16 5.78
N ILE A 72 -1.59 33.43 6.75
CA ILE A 72 -0.17 33.75 6.54
C ILE A 72 0.67 32.51 6.89
N ILE A 73 1.35 31.91 5.91
CA ILE A 73 2.22 30.73 6.07
C ILE A 73 3.67 31.19 6.24
N ILE A 74 4.33 30.78 7.34
CA ILE A 74 5.74 31.08 7.62
C ILE A 74 6.63 29.94 7.10
N THR A 75 7.52 30.21 6.16
CA THR A 75 8.51 29.27 5.58
C THR A 75 9.95 29.78 5.79
N TRP A 76 10.97 29.06 5.29
CA TRP A 76 12.38 29.50 5.33
C TRP A 76 12.59 30.70 4.40
N ASP A 77 13.49 31.62 4.77
CA ASP A 77 13.76 32.86 4.02
C ASP A 77 14.54 32.60 2.69
N GLY A 78 14.58 31.34 2.22
CA GLY A 78 15.20 30.88 0.97
C GLY A 78 15.98 29.55 1.12
N PRO A 79 16.52 28.99 0.02
CA PRO A 79 17.30 27.74 0.03
C PRO A 79 18.62 27.83 0.82
N ASN A 80 19.12 29.04 1.10
CA ASN A 80 20.36 29.31 1.84
C ASN A 80 20.13 29.82 3.27
N ASP A 81 18.91 29.70 3.81
CA ASP A 81 18.60 30.14 5.18
C ASP A 81 19.55 29.47 6.21
N PRO A 82 20.29 30.25 7.04
CA PRO A 82 21.22 29.72 8.03
C PRO A 82 20.54 28.96 9.18
N MET A 83 19.22 29.12 9.37
CA MET A 83 18.42 28.35 10.31
C MET A 83 18.08 26.94 9.79
N ASN A 84 18.19 26.69 8.48
CA ASN A 84 17.99 25.36 7.91
C ASN A 84 19.17 24.42 8.28
N PRO A 85 18.94 23.27 8.95
CA PRO A 85 20.00 22.33 9.33
C PRO A 85 20.85 21.79 8.16
N LEU A 86 20.30 21.79 6.93
CA LEU A 86 21.03 21.40 5.72
C LEU A 86 22.13 22.40 5.33
N ASN A 87 22.05 23.65 5.81
CA ASN A 87 22.99 24.73 5.52
C ASN A 87 23.99 24.99 6.66
N TRP A 88 23.96 24.19 7.72
CA TRP A 88 24.95 24.30 8.80
C TRP A 88 26.38 24.01 8.32
N SER A 89 27.34 24.64 8.98
CA SER A 89 28.76 24.41 8.75
C SER A 89 29.12 22.94 8.91
N GLN A 90 30.11 22.48 8.14
CA GLN A 90 30.53 21.08 8.13
C GLN A 90 30.99 20.60 9.51
N SER A 91 31.63 21.47 10.29
CA SER A 91 32.01 21.19 11.68
C SER A 91 30.80 20.95 12.56
N ARG A 92 29.75 21.76 12.46
CA ARG A 92 28.51 21.59 13.23
C ARG A 92 27.78 20.30 12.87
N LYS A 93 27.72 19.94 11.58
CA LYS A 93 27.13 18.67 11.11
C LYS A 93 27.89 17.46 11.67
N TRP A 94 29.23 17.49 11.66
CA TRP A 94 30.05 16.44 12.25
C TRP A 94 29.90 16.34 13.76
N VAL A 95 29.86 17.46 14.48
CA VAL A 95 29.63 17.49 15.93
C VAL A 95 28.30 16.82 16.28
N VAL A 96 27.20 17.18 15.59
CA VAL A 96 25.88 16.56 15.81
C VAL A 96 25.92 15.06 15.49
N THR A 97 26.54 14.68 14.37
CA THR A 97 26.68 13.27 13.96
C THR A 97 27.45 12.44 14.99
N MET A 98 28.57 12.96 15.49
CA MET A 98 29.39 12.31 16.51
C MET A 98 28.62 12.15 17.81
N LEU A 99 27.97 13.21 18.28
CA LEU A 99 27.23 13.21 19.53
C LEU A 99 26.04 12.22 19.51
N VAL A 100 25.29 12.20 18.42
CA VAL A 100 24.16 11.28 18.21
C VAL A 100 24.64 9.83 18.07
N SER A 101 25.79 9.62 17.42
CA SER A 101 26.44 8.30 17.34
C SER A 101 26.97 7.84 18.70
N MET A 102 27.51 8.73 19.52
CA MET A 102 27.94 8.42 20.90
C MET A 102 26.77 8.00 21.79
N PHE A 103 25.60 8.62 21.67
CA PHE A 103 24.42 8.14 22.39
C PHE A 103 23.95 6.76 21.93
N THR A 104 24.06 6.46 20.63
CA THR A 104 23.78 5.10 20.14
C THR A 104 24.80 4.09 20.63
N PHE A 105 26.05 4.51 20.80
CA PHE A 105 27.10 3.69 21.39
C PHE A 105 26.80 3.36 22.86
N ILE A 106 26.42 4.36 23.67
CA ILE A 106 26.24 4.21 25.13
C ILE A 106 25.21 3.13 25.49
N SER A 107 24.10 3.04 24.75
CA SER A 107 22.99 2.16 25.14
C SER A 107 23.30 0.65 25.01
N PRO A 108 23.76 0.12 23.86
CA PRO A 108 24.23 -1.27 23.78
C PRO A 108 25.56 -1.50 24.51
N PHE A 109 26.37 -0.46 24.71
CA PHE A 109 27.54 -0.57 25.57
C PHE A 109 27.12 -0.87 27.02
N SER A 110 26.15 -0.13 27.55
CA SER A 110 25.61 -0.32 28.89
C SER A 110 24.93 -1.67 29.10
N SER A 111 24.40 -2.28 28.03
CA SER A 111 23.72 -3.56 28.11
C SER A 111 24.72 -4.71 28.36
N THR A 112 25.85 -4.73 27.65
CA THR A 112 26.84 -5.82 27.74
C THR A 112 27.96 -5.58 28.73
N MET A 113 28.13 -4.35 29.24
CA MET A 113 29.12 -4.02 30.27
C MET A 113 28.97 -4.83 31.56
N VAL A 114 27.74 -5.27 31.86
CA VAL A 114 27.44 -6.06 33.07
C VAL A 114 27.91 -7.52 32.98
N THR A 115 28.18 -8.04 31.77
CA THR A 115 28.44 -9.47 31.53
C THR A 115 29.58 -10.06 32.38
N PRO A 116 30.76 -9.42 32.49
CA PRO A 116 31.85 -9.95 33.33
C PRO A 116 31.60 -9.82 34.83
N ALA A 117 30.78 -8.84 35.26
CA ALA A 117 30.41 -8.63 36.65
C ALA A 117 29.17 -9.43 37.07
N LEU A 118 28.55 -10.15 36.12
CA LEU A 118 27.33 -10.91 36.33
C LEU A 118 27.47 -11.99 37.42
N PRO A 119 28.64 -12.63 37.58
CA PRO A 119 28.82 -13.57 38.67
C PRO A 119 28.72 -12.92 40.05
N VAL A 120 29.44 -11.81 40.24
CA VAL A 120 29.48 -11.02 41.48
C VAL A 120 28.10 -10.46 41.83
N ILE A 121 27.40 -9.88 40.85
CA ILE A 121 26.05 -9.35 41.03
C ILE A 121 25.09 -10.46 41.47
N ALA A 122 25.24 -11.68 40.92
CA ALA A 122 24.38 -12.78 41.30
C ALA A 122 24.61 -13.21 42.75
N ASP A 123 25.86 -13.21 43.21
CA ASP A 123 26.20 -13.57 44.60
C ASP A 123 25.66 -12.52 45.58
N ASP A 124 25.84 -11.22 45.28
CA ASP A 124 25.37 -10.10 46.11
C ASP A 124 23.84 -10.08 46.30
N PHE A 125 23.08 -10.45 45.26
CA PHE A 125 21.61 -10.48 45.29
C PHE A 125 21.01 -11.88 45.52
N GLY A 126 21.84 -12.91 45.75
CA GLY A 126 21.39 -14.30 45.93
C GLY A 126 20.60 -14.84 44.73
N ILE A 127 21.04 -14.54 43.51
CA ILE A 127 20.38 -14.93 42.26
C ILE A 127 20.89 -16.32 41.84
N PRO A 128 19.99 -17.31 41.64
CA PRO A 128 20.40 -18.64 41.24
C PRO A 128 20.98 -18.66 39.81
N GLU A 129 21.92 -19.59 39.58
CA GLU A 129 22.50 -19.82 38.26
C GLU A 129 21.44 -20.24 37.22
N GLY A 130 21.71 -19.95 35.95
CA GLY A 130 20.82 -20.24 34.84
C GLY A 130 19.96 -19.04 34.42
N PHE A 131 18.64 -19.21 34.36
CA PHE A 131 17.72 -18.26 33.73
C PHE A 131 17.75 -16.87 34.39
N MET A 132 17.68 -16.79 35.72
CA MET A 132 17.59 -15.51 36.44
C MET A 132 18.87 -14.68 36.31
N ARG A 133 20.04 -15.32 36.31
CA ARG A 133 21.34 -14.65 36.08
C ARG A 133 21.38 -14.03 34.68
N GLN A 134 20.99 -14.77 33.64
CA GLN A 134 20.95 -14.23 32.27
C GLN A 134 19.88 -13.15 32.08
N LEU A 135 18.76 -13.24 32.80
CA LEU A 135 17.71 -12.22 32.77
C LEU A 135 18.22 -10.84 33.22
N VAL A 136 19.12 -10.77 34.21
CA VAL A 136 19.72 -9.50 34.64
C VAL A 136 20.48 -8.82 33.50
N MET A 137 21.21 -9.59 32.68
CA MET A 137 21.88 -9.06 31.50
C MET A 137 20.86 -8.60 30.44
N THR A 138 19.92 -9.47 30.06
CA THR A 138 19.11 -9.28 28.86
C THR A 138 17.87 -8.41 29.05
N ILE A 139 17.35 -8.23 30.26
CA ILE A 139 16.12 -7.45 30.50
C ILE A 139 16.20 -5.99 30.02
N PHE A 140 17.41 -5.43 29.97
CA PHE A 140 17.66 -4.13 29.34
C PHE A 140 17.21 -4.13 27.87
N LEU A 141 17.49 -5.20 27.12
CA LEU A 141 17.12 -5.34 25.71
C LEU A 141 15.60 -5.41 25.51
N LEU A 142 14.87 -5.94 26.49
CA LEU A 142 13.41 -5.98 26.45
C LEU A 142 12.81 -4.57 26.53
N GLY A 143 13.33 -3.71 27.41
CA GLY A 143 12.95 -2.29 27.45
C GLY A 143 13.40 -1.54 26.20
N TYR A 144 14.63 -1.82 25.75
CA TYR A 144 15.22 -1.27 24.54
C TYR A 144 14.41 -1.60 23.27
N ALA A 145 13.77 -2.78 23.21
CA ALA A 145 12.89 -3.19 22.12
C ALA A 145 11.60 -2.37 22.04
N GLN A 146 11.03 -2.00 23.19
CA GLN A 146 9.72 -1.34 23.28
C GLN A 146 9.80 0.16 23.04
N GLY A 147 10.91 0.79 23.44
CA GLY A 147 11.10 2.24 23.36
C GLY A 147 10.84 2.86 21.97
N PRO A 148 11.26 2.28 20.83
CA PRO A 148 11.04 2.86 19.51
C PRO A 148 9.57 3.06 19.14
N PHE A 149 8.66 2.21 19.61
CA PHE A 149 7.23 2.37 19.31
C PHE A 149 6.67 3.67 19.88
N VAL A 150 7.14 4.11 21.05
CA VAL A 150 6.64 5.32 21.71
C VAL A 150 7.50 6.53 21.35
N LEU A 151 8.83 6.36 21.39
CA LEU A 151 9.77 7.46 21.25
C LEU A 151 9.89 7.96 19.80
N ALA A 152 9.73 7.09 18.79
CA ALA A 152 9.79 7.52 17.39
C ALA A 152 8.63 8.47 17.01
N PRO A 153 7.35 8.13 17.25
CA PRO A 153 6.24 9.04 16.96
C PRO A 153 6.29 10.33 17.80
N LEU A 154 6.68 10.24 19.08
CA LEU A 154 6.84 11.42 19.94
C LEU A 154 7.88 12.39 19.39
N SER A 155 8.96 11.89 18.79
CA SER A 155 10.02 12.73 18.22
C SER A 155 9.57 13.53 16.99
N GLU A 156 8.57 13.03 16.26
CA GLU A 156 8.02 13.70 15.09
C GLU A 156 7.05 14.82 15.48
N ILE A 157 6.53 14.78 16.71
CA ILE A 157 5.57 15.75 17.26
C ILE A 157 6.28 16.82 18.09
N TYR A 158 7.13 16.40 19.04
CA TYR A 158 7.78 17.29 20.00
C TYR A 158 9.20 17.71 19.58
N GLY A 159 9.71 17.12 18.49
CA GLY A 159 11.05 17.32 18.00
C GLY A 159 12.08 16.33 18.52
N ARG A 160 13.09 16.07 17.68
CA ARG A 160 14.04 14.97 17.88
C ARG A 160 14.92 15.15 19.12
N VAL A 161 15.42 16.36 19.41
CA VAL A 161 16.35 16.53 20.55
C VAL A 161 15.63 16.57 21.87
N THR A 162 14.46 17.20 21.96
CA THR A 162 13.65 17.18 23.18
C THR A 162 13.35 15.74 23.61
N VAL A 163 12.87 14.88 22.69
CA VAL A 163 12.61 13.46 23.01
C VAL A 163 13.89 12.70 23.35
N LEU A 164 14.99 12.96 22.63
CA LEU A 164 16.28 12.31 22.89
C LEU A 164 16.86 12.71 24.26
N GLN A 165 16.74 13.97 24.67
CA GLN A 165 17.19 14.46 25.98
C GLN A 165 16.38 13.86 27.14
N TYR A 166 15.05 13.83 27.04
CA TYR A 166 14.20 13.22 28.07
C TYR A 166 14.44 11.71 28.16
N SER A 167 14.60 11.02 27.04
CA SER A 167 14.89 9.58 27.02
C SER A 167 16.27 9.29 27.61
N ASN A 168 17.27 10.11 27.31
CA ASN A 168 18.60 10.02 27.91
C ASN A 168 18.59 10.32 29.41
N LEU A 169 17.73 11.24 29.87
CA LEU A 169 17.56 11.51 31.30
C LEU A 169 16.95 10.30 32.01
N ILE A 170 15.93 9.67 31.42
CA ILE A 170 15.34 8.42 31.92
C ILE A 170 16.42 7.33 31.98
N TYR A 171 17.18 7.15 30.89
CA TYR A 171 18.31 6.21 30.86
C TYR A 171 19.31 6.50 31.98
N LEU A 172 19.76 7.75 32.14
CA LEU A 172 20.73 8.11 33.18
C LEU A 172 20.19 7.80 34.59
N VAL A 173 18.99 8.28 34.91
CA VAL A 173 18.39 8.14 36.24
C VAL A 173 18.27 6.66 36.61
N PHE A 174 17.70 5.84 35.72
CA PHE A 174 17.49 4.43 36.02
C PHE A 174 18.77 3.59 35.90
N ASN A 175 19.70 3.96 35.03
CA ASN A 175 21.01 3.29 34.96
C ASN A 175 21.86 3.59 36.21
N THR A 176 21.80 4.81 36.74
CA THR A 176 22.42 5.17 38.02
C THR A 176 21.71 4.48 39.19
N ALA A 177 20.38 4.40 39.17
CA ALA A 177 19.60 3.70 40.19
C ALA A 177 19.96 2.20 40.29
N CYS A 178 20.41 1.57 39.21
CA CYS A 178 20.92 0.18 39.25
C CYS A 178 22.08 0.01 40.24
N GLY A 179 22.97 1.01 40.38
CA GLY A 179 24.06 0.96 41.35
C GLY A 179 23.61 1.08 42.80
N PHE A 180 22.40 1.58 43.05
CA PHE A 180 21.80 1.71 44.38
C PHE A 180 20.75 0.62 44.66
N ALA A 181 20.56 -0.35 43.75
CA ALA A 181 19.58 -1.41 43.93
C ALA A 181 19.97 -2.30 45.12
N GLN A 182 18.99 -2.62 45.97
CA GLN A 182 19.17 -3.49 47.14
C GLN A 182 18.52 -4.86 46.97
N THR A 183 17.68 -5.02 45.94
CA THR A 183 17.04 -6.31 45.63
C THR A 183 17.15 -6.63 44.15
N LYS A 184 17.05 -7.93 43.82
CA LYS A 184 17.03 -8.41 42.43
C LYS A 184 15.86 -7.82 41.63
N GLU A 185 14.69 -7.63 42.24
CA GLU A 185 13.52 -7.03 41.58
C GLU A 185 13.76 -5.57 41.23
N GLN A 186 14.39 -4.81 42.12
CA GLN A 186 14.79 -3.42 41.86
C GLN A 186 15.81 -3.36 40.73
N MET A 187 16.82 -4.24 40.74
CA MET A 187 17.80 -4.34 39.67
C MET A 187 17.14 -4.62 38.32
N LEU A 188 16.20 -5.58 38.26
CA LEU A 188 15.47 -5.92 37.03
C LEU A 188 14.59 -4.75 36.54
N ALA A 189 13.85 -4.09 37.44
CA ALA A 189 12.99 -2.97 37.10
C ALA A 189 13.78 -1.75 36.60
N PHE A 190 14.86 -1.38 37.29
CA PHE A 190 15.69 -0.25 36.89
C PHE A 190 16.42 -0.53 35.57
N ARG A 191 16.90 -1.76 35.34
CA ARG A 191 17.50 -2.14 34.05
C ARG A 191 16.50 -2.15 32.90
N PHE A 192 15.27 -2.57 33.13
CA PHE A 192 14.20 -2.48 32.13
C PHE A 192 13.92 -1.02 31.75
N LEU A 193 13.74 -0.15 32.74
CA LEU A 193 13.43 1.27 32.53
C LEU A 193 14.60 2.04 31.90
N SER A 194 15.84 1.70 32.27
CA SER A 194 17.02 2.25 31.58
C SER A 194 17.08 1.80 30.12
N GLY A 195 16.70 0.56 29.82
CA GLY A 195 16.53 0.05 28.46
C GLY A 195 15.53 0.86 27.63
N VAL A 196 14.36 1.19 28.19
CA VAL A 196 13.34 2.03 27.53
C VAL A 196 13.90 3.42 27.18
N GLY A 197 14.55 4.09 28.13
CA GLY A 197 15.20 5.40 27.89
C GLY A 197 16.35 5.31 26.89
N GLY A 198 17.13 4.23 26.95
CA GLY A 198 18.27 3.98 26.08
C GLY A 198 17.89 3.70 24.62
N ALA A 199 16.61 3.48 24.30
CA ALA A 199 16.15 3.14 22.96
C ALA A 199 16.01 4.34 22.01
N ALA A 200 15.93 5.57 22.53
CA ALA A 200 15.73 6.75 21.71
C ALA A 200 16.78 6.93 20.59
N PRO A 201 18.10 6.82 20.87
CA PRO A 201 19.11 6.95 19.82
C PRO A 201 18.89 5.97 18.66
N GLN A 202 18.54 4.71 18.94
CA GLN A 202 18.26 3.72 17.89
C GLN A 202 17.16 4.16 16.92
N ALA A 203 16.10 4.76 17.45
CA ALA A 203 14.96 5.20 16.65
C ALA A 203 15.21 6.55 15.95
N LEU A 204 15.96 7.45 16.58
CA LEU A 204 16.02 8.85 16.19
C LEU A 204 17.25 9.21 15.35
N CYS A 205 18.34 8.46 15.46
CA CYS A 205 19.62 8.78 14.79
C CYS A 205 19.49 8.87 13.27
N ASN A 206 18.85 7.89 12.64
CA ASN A 206 18.64 7.91 11.19
C ASN A 206 17.81 9.12 10.74
N GLY A 207 16.88 9.56 11.59
CA GLY A 207 16.10 10.78 11.37
C GLY A 207 16.93 12.05 11.51
N VAL A 208 17.78 12.15 12.54
CA VAL A 208 18.68 13.31 12.71
C VAL A 208 19.66 13.41 11.54
N LEU A 209 20.24 12.28 11.10
CA LEU A 209 21.13 12.26 9.94
C LEU A 209 20.41 12.65 8.65
N ALA A 210 19.13 12.29 8.50
CA ALA A 210 18.32 12.68 7.35
C ALA A 210 18.03 14.19 7.33
N ASP A 211 17.89 14.81 8.50
CA ASP A 211 17.60 16.24 8.65
C ASP A 211 18.86 17.12 8.48
N THR A 212 20.07 16.62 8.82
CA THR A 212 21.32 17.40 8.76
C THR A 212 22.17 17.17 7.50
N TRP A 213 22.09 15.99 6.89
CA TRP A 213 22.91 15.62 5.72
C TRP A 213 22.08 15.51 4.44
N ARG A 214 22.60 16.11 3.36
CA ARG A 214 22.06 15.99 2.00
C ARG A 214 22.12 14.53 1.55
N LYS A 215 21.23 14.13 0.63
CA LYS A 215 21.02 12.73 0.22
C LYS A 215 22.33 12.09 -0.28
N GLU A 216 23.18 12.85 -0.95
CA GLU A 216 24.44 12.43 -1.56
C GLU A 216 25.57 12.24 -0.54
N GLU A 217 25.53 12.93 0.60
CA GLU A 217 26.59 12.93 1.62
C GLU A 217 26.24 12.06 2.83
N ARG A 218 24.99 11.61 2.93
CA ARG A 218 24.43 10.87 4.07
C ARG A 218 25.18 9.59 4.41
N GLY A 219 25.78 8.93 3.41
CA GLY A 219 26.56 7.71 3.59
C GLY A 219 27.75 7.88 4.54
N LYS A 220 28.39 9.06 4.56
CA LYS A 220 29.54 9.35 5.46
C LYS A 220 29.12 9.37 6.93
N GLY A 221 27.97 9.99 7.23
CA GLY A 221 27.42 10.02 8.59
C GLY A 221 26.90 8.65 9.05
N GLN A 222 26.27 7.89 8.15
CA GLN A 222 25.79 6.54 8.44
C GLN A 222 26.92 5.54 8.72
N ALA A 223 28.08 5.70 8.08
CA ALA A 223 29.24 4.85 8.32
C ALA A 223 29.79 4.99 9.75
N ILE A 224 29.95 6.22 10.27
CA ILE A 224 30.41 6.46 11.65
C ILE A 224 29.39 5.95 12.67
N TYR A 225 28.12 6.24 12.44
CA TYR A 225 27.02 5.73 13.26
C TYR A 225 27.00 4.20 13.32
N GLY A 226 27.08 3.54 12.15
CA GLY A 226 27.11 2.09 12.04
C GLY A 226 28.31 1.50 12.78
N LEU A 227 29.50 2.06 12.57
CA LEU A 227 30.74 1.61 13.22
C LEU A 227 30.63 1.66 14.75
N LEU A 228 30.22 2.80 15.31
CA LEU A 228 30.08 2.96 16.76
C LEU A 228 29.00 2.02 17.34
N THR A 229 27.91 1.81 16.62
CA THR A 229 26.83 0.91 17.07
C THR A 229 27.34 -0.53 17.27
N TRP A 230 28.19 -1.04 16.38
CA TRP A 230 28.65 -2.44 16.42
C TRP A 230 29.92 -2.67 17.23
N ILE A 231 30.74 -1.64 17.42
CA ILE A 231 31.89 -1.73 18.35
C ILE A 231 31.40 -1.75 19.80
N SER A 232 30.29 -1.06 20.09
CA SER A 232 29.76 -0.89 21.44
C SER A 232 29.62 -2.19 22.26
N PRO A 233 29.02 -3.30 21.76
CA PRO A 233 28.77 -4.48 22.58
C PRO A 233 30.05 -5.30 22.83
N CYS A 234 31.11 -5.07 22.03
CA CYS A 234 32.39 -5.78 22.11
C CYS A 234 33.38 -5.07 23.05
N VAL A 235 33.39 -3.73 23.04
CA VAL A 235 34.27 -2.94 23.93
C VAL A 235 33.69 -2.84 25.33
N ALA A 236 32.36 -2.89 25.46
CA ALA A 236 31.67 -2.81 26.74
C ALA A 236 32.07 -3.85 27.78
N PRO A 237 32.17 -5.15 27.49
CA PRO A 237 32.62 -6.14 28.47
C PRO A 237 34.06 -5.89 28.91
N ILE A 238 34.93 -5.42 28.01
CA ILE A 238 36.31 -5.03 28.37
C ILE A 238 36.27 -3.88 29.37
N CYS A 239 35.57 -2.80 29.02
CA CYS A 239 35.39 -1.68 29.93
C CYS A 239 34.71 -2.10 31.23
N GLY A 240 33.71 -2.99 31.23
CA GLY A 240 33.04 -3.48 32.44
C GLY A 240 33.96 -4.29 33.34
N ALA A 241 34.81 -5.15 32.76
CA ALA A 241 35.83 -5.89 33.49
C ALA A 241 36.81 -4.94 34.22
N TYR A 242 37.21 -3.83 33.58
CA TYR A 242 38.11 -2.83 34.18
C TYR A 242 37.39 -1.72 35.00
N ILE A 243 36.12 -1.38 34.71
CA ILE A 243 35.29 -0.36 35.40
C ILE A 243 34.67 -0.93 36.68
N SER A 244 34.66 -2.25 36.88
CA SER A 244 34.62 -2.82 38.22
C SER A 244 35.71 -2.21 39.16
N GLN A 245 36.66 -1.43 38.60
CA GLN A 245 37.68 -0.65 39.27
C GLN A 245 37.56 0.90 39.10
N GLY A 246 36.42 1.42 38.63
CA GLY A 246 35.93 2.81 38.83
C GLY A 246 36.15 3.86 37.71
N ALA A 247 35.07 4.54 37.27
CA ALA A 247 34.93 5.98 36.86
C ALA A 247 33.76 6.25 35.86
N THR A 248 33.16 7.47 35.87
CA THR A 248 31.97 7.90 35.08
C THR A 248 32.10 9.33 34.49
N ALA A 249 31.47 9.66 33.33
CA ALA A 249 31.32 11.05 32.83
C ALA A 249 30.09 11.32 31.90
N LEU A 250 29.64 12.60 31.87
CA LEU A 250 28.33 13.18 31.47
C LEU A 250 28.31 14.08 30.18
N PHE A 251 27.11 14.16 29.57
CA PHE A 251 26.30 15.23 28.90
C PHE A 251 26.90 16.46 28.19
N PHE A 252 26.53 16.68 26.91
CA PHE A 252 26.13 17.99 26.31
C PHE A 252 25.44 17.81 24.93
N LEU A 253 24.18 18.24 24.73
CA LEU A 253 23.64 18.59 23.38
C LEU A 253 22.60 19.72 23.42
N ARG A 254 22.61 20.56 22.37
CA ARG A 254 21.61 21.58 22.03
C ARG A 254 20.69 21.12 20.88
N GLU A 255 19.47 21.64 20.86
CA GLU A 255 18.33 21.30 19.99
C GLU A 255 18.60 21.45 18.47
N THR A 256 18.08 20.52 17.65
CA THR A 256 18.35 20.42 16.19
C THR A 256 17.11 20.30 15.29
N PHE A 257 15.89 20.29 15.84
CA PHE A 257 14.66 20.05 15.04
C PHE A 257 14.06 21.34 14.41
N ALA A 258 14.02 21.39 13.08
CA ALA A 258 13.62 22.57 12.30
C ALA A 258 12.16 23.04 12.52
N PRO A 259 11.15 22.14 12.62
CA PRO A 259 9.77 22.53 12.95
C PRO A 259 9.59 23.07 14.39
N ALA A 260 10.40 22.61 15.36
CA ALA A 260 10.37 23.15 16.73
C ALA A 260 11.04 24.52 16.83
N ILE A 261 12.05 24.79 16.00
CA ILE A 261 12.67 26.11 15.85
C ILE A 261 11.68 27.09 15.21
N LEU A 262 10.98 26.66 14.14
CA LEU A 262 9.89 27.42 13.52
C LEU A 262 8.69 27.62 14.46
N ALA A 263 8.34 26.63 15.29
CA ALA A 263 7.30 26.79 16.31
C ALA A 263 7.70 27.80 17.40
N LYS A 264 8.98 27.86 17.80
CA LYS A 264 9.51 28.91 18.71
C LYS A 264 9.50 30.29 18.05
N LYS A 265 9.91 30.42 16.78
CA LYS A 265 9.84 31.66 15.97
C LYS A 265 8.37 32.13 15.85
N ALA A 266 7.44 31.22 15.52
CA ALA A 266 6.00 31.50 15.45
C ALA A 266 5.39 31.88 16.81
N LYS A 267 5.90 31.34 17.93
CA LYS A 267 5.46 31.71 19.29
C LYS A 267 5.92 33.12 19.69
N LEU A 268 7.13 33.52 19.30
CA LEU A 268 7.66 34.87 19.49
C LEU A 268 6.91 35.90 18.63
N VAL A 269 6.63 35.56 17.37
CA VAL A 269 5.82 36.39 16.45
C VAL A 269 4.36 36.49 16.91
N ARG A 270 3.74 35.39 17.39
CA ARG A 270 2.40 35.43 18.03
C ARG A 270 2.37 36.32 19.28
N LYS A 271 3.47 36.41 20.03
CA LYS A 271 3.56 37.24 21.24
C LYS A 271 3.70 38.72 20.88
N ALA A 272 4.51 39.06 19.88
CA ALA A 272 4.66 40.42 19.37
C ALA A 272 3.39 40.96 18.66
N LEU A 273 2.66 40.11 17.91
CA LEU A 273 1.41 40.51 17.26
C LEU A 273 0.20 40.63 18.21
N LYS A 274 0.23 39.93 19.36
CA LYS A 274 -0.85 39.98 20.37
C LYS A 274 -0.95 41.32 21.11
N GLU A 275 0.11 42.13 21.13
CA GLU A 275 0.07 43.48 21.70
C GLU A 275 -0.62 44.50 20.78
N ILE A 276 -0.88 44.14 19.52
CA ILE A 276 -1.43 45.04 18.48
C ILE A 276 -2.85 44.61 18.02
N ARG A 277 -3.17 43.30 17.97
CA ARG A 277 -4.54 42.77 17.73
C ARG A 277 -4.79 41.43 18.42
N ASN A 278 -6.01 41.24 18.94
CA ASN A 278 -6.42 39.99 19.61
C ASN A 278 -6.90 38.87 18.65
N ASP A 279 -7.01 39.13 17.34
CA ASP A 279 -7.90 38.33 16.47
C ASP A 279 -7.16 37.53 15.36
N VAL A 280 -5.83 37.40 15.41
CA VAL A 280 -5.02 36.77 14.34
C VAL A 280 -4.54 35.37 14.73
N VAL A 281 -4.89 34.35 13.93
CA VAL A 281 -4.45 32.95 14.09
C VAL A 281 -3.26 32.69 13.16
N VAL A 282 -2.04 32.69 13.71
CA VAL A 282 -0.79 32.38 12.97
C VAL A 282 -0.59 30.87 12.91
N ARG A 283 -0.36 30.23 11.76
CA ARG A 283 -0.06 28.77 11.63
C ARG A 283 1.26 28.53 10.90
N THR A 284 1.97 27.45 11.23
CA THR A 284 3.20 27.03 10.51
C THR A 284 2.87 26.03 9.40
N GLU A 285 3.72 25.92 8.37
CA GLU A 285 3.55 25.04 7.19
C GLU A 285 3.38 23.54 7.55
N PHE A 286 3.72 23.14 8.79
CA PHE A 286 3.64 21.77 9.29
C PHE A 286 2.47 21.53 10.28
N GLU A 287 1.67 22.55 10.62
CA GLU A 287 0.51 22.41 11.50
C GLU A 287 -0.71 21.85 10.72
N THR A 288 -0.89 20.53 10.74
CA THR A 288 -2.14 19.91 10.30
C THR A 288 -3.22 20.09 11.38
N SER A 289 -4.45 20.43 11.00
CA SER A 289 -5.61 20.70 11.88
C SER A 289 -6.17 19.48 12.62
N ASP A 290 -5.43 18.37 12.68
CA ASP A 290 -5.91 17.08 13.19
C ASP A 290 -5.67 16.92 14.70
N ARG A 291 -6.68 16.33 15.38
CA ARG A 291 -6.69 16.14 16.84
C ARG A 291 -5.50 15.25 17.27
N PHE A 292 -4.68 15.74 18.22
CA PHE A 292 -3.45 15.12 18.74
C PHE A 292 -3.53 13.58 18.96
N SER A 293 -4.65 13.06 19.49
CA SER A 293 -4.81 11.61 19.72
C SER A 293 -4.95 10.78 18.42
N LYS A 294 -5.48 11.35 17.34
CA LYS A 294 -5.62 10.66 16.04
C LYS A 294 -4.27 10.49 15.35
N ILE A 295 -3.41 11.50 15.37
CA ILE A 295 -2.06 11.43 14.78
C ILE A 295 -1.20 10.40 15.53
N LEU A 296 -1.21 10.46 16.87
CA LEU A 296 -0.46 9.52 17.70
C LEU A 296 -0.97 8.09 17.53
N ARG A 297 -2.29 7.87 17.52
CA ARG A 297 -2.89 6.54 17.30
C ARG A 297 -2.57 5.98 15.91
N LYS A 298 -2.61 6.80 14.86
CA LYS A 298 -2.30 6.37 13.48
C LYS A 298 -0.82 5.97 13.32
N ARG A 299 0.10 6.72 13.95
CA ARG A 299 1.55 6.42 13.89
C ARG A 299 1.97 5.26 14.82
N LEU A 300 1.29 5.05 15.95
CA LEU A 300 1.55 3.93 16.85
C LEU A 300 1.08 2.57 16.29
N ILE A 301 -0.01 2.54 15.51
CA ILE A 301 -0.59 1.29 15.00
C ILE A 301 0.14 0.77 13.74
N LEU A 302 0.70 1.68 12.93
CA LEU A 302 1.31 1.35 11.64
C LEU A 302 2.44 0.29 11.70
N PRO A 303 3.39 0.35 12.66
CA PRO A 303 4.41 -0.69 12.80
C PRO A 303 3.84 -2.08 13.14
N PHE A 304 2.77 -2.16 13.94
CA PHE A 304 2.12 -3.43 14.27
C PHE A 304 1.43 -4.04 13.05
N ILE A 305 0.80 -3.21 12.22
CA ILE A 305 0.23 -3.66 10.94
C ILE A 305 1.35 -4.22 10.06
N MET A 306 2.40 -3.44 9.81
CA MET A 306 3.53 -3.87 8.97
C MET A 306 4.18 -5.19 9.45
N MET A 307 4.27 -5.39 10.77
CA MET A 307 4.83 -6.60 11.36
C MET A 307 4.01 -7.86 11.07
N PHE A 308 2.68 -7.76 10.97
CA PHE A 308 1.79 -8.92 10.76
C PHE A 308 1.27 -9.07 9.33
N THR A 309 1.27 -8.01 8.52
CA THR A 309 0.63 -8.03 7.19
C THR A 309 1.60 -7.98 6.01
N HIS A 310 2.86 -7.58 6.18
CA HIS A 310 3.80 -7.34 5.06
C HIS A 310 4.98 -8.34 5.04
N PRO A 311 4.94 -9.40 4.20
CA PRO A 311 6.02 -10.38 4.06
C PRO A 311 7.39 -9.77 3.69
N ALA A 312 7.39 -8.71 2.88
CA ALA A 312 8.60 -7.99 2.49
C ALA A 312 9.29 -7.25 3.65
N THR A 313 8.58 -6.95 4.74
CA THR A 313 9.20 -6.50 6.01
C THR A 313 9.52 -7.69 6.92
N GLN A 314 8.64 -8.69 6.97
CA GLN A 314 8.76 -9.84 7.88
C GLN A 314 10.01 -10.68 7.60
N ALA A 315 10.22 -11.11 6.35
CA ALA A 315 11.34 -11.98 5.99
C ALA A 315 12.72 -11.36 6.32
N PRO A 316 13.05 -10.12 5.88
CA PRO A 316 14.31 -9.48 6.26
C PRO A 316 14.40 -9.17 7.76
N SER A 317 13.29 -8.87 8.43
CA SER A 317 13.27 -8.61 9.88
C SER A 317 13.53 -9.87 10.71
N ILE A 318 12.94 -11.01 10.36
CA ILE A 318 13.17 -12.32 11.00
C ILE A 318 14.63 -12.74 10.79
N TYR A 319 15.15 -12.61 9.57
CA TYR A 319 16.55 -12.93 9.29
C TYR A 319 17.52 -12.10 10.13
N ARG A 320 17.30 -10.77 10.22
CA ARG A 320 18.11 -9.88 11.08
C ARG A 320 17.96 -10.23 12.55
N ALA A 321 16.77 -10.64 12.97
CA ALA A 321 16.52 -11.01 14.34
C ALA A 321 17.27 -12.27 14.74
N TYR A 322 17.29 -13.28 13.86
CA TYR A 322 18.11 -14.46 14.02
C TYR A 322 19.60 -14.11 14.15
N LEU A 323 20.17 -13.33 13.22
CA LEU A 323 21.58 -12.94 13.28
C LEU A 323 21.93 -12.19 14.58
N TYR A 324 21.06 -11.30 15.03
CA TYR A 324 21.26 -10.54 16.26
C TYR A 324 21.13 -11.40 17.53
N GLY A 325 20.20 -12.35 17.54
CA GLY A 325 20.06 -13.34 18.61
C GLY A 325 21.31 -14.22 18.75
N VAL A 326 21.84 -14.72 17.63
CA VAL A 326 23.09 -15.51 17.61
C VAL A 326 24.28 -14.68 18.13
N MET A 327 24.34 -13.39 17.81
CA MET A 327 25.39 -12.51 18.35
C MET A 327 25.32 -12.42 19.88
N TYR A 328 24.14 -12.16 20.45
CA TYR A 328 23.98 -12.06 21.91
C TYR A 328 24.18 -13.39 22.61
N LEU A 329 23.78 -14.49 21.97
CA LEU A 329 24.07 -15.85 22.44
C LEU A 329 25.58 -16.04 22.61
N MET A 330 26.38 -15.72 21.57
CA MET A 330 27.84 -15.79 21.65
C MET A 330 28.39 -14.84 22.73
N LEU A 331 27.94 -13.59 22.78
CA LEU A 331 28.42 -12.63 23.79
C LEU A 331 28.22 -13.12 25.23
N SER A 332 27.10 -13.79 25.49
CA SER A 332 26.76 -14.33 26.81
C SER A 332 27.60 -15.55 27.22
N THR A 333 28.17 -16.28 26.25
CA THR A 333 28.92 -17.52 26.50
C THR A 333 30.43 -17.32 26.51
N PHE A 334 30.92 -16.14 26.14
CA PHE A 334 32.35 -15.83 26.13
C PHE A 334 33.02 -15.99 27.51
N PRO A 335 32.45 -15.49 28.62
CA PRO A 335 33.04 -15.68 29.94
C PRO A 335 33.17 -17.17 30.26
N PHE A 336 32.10 -17.94 30.05
CA PHE A 336 32.11 -19.39 30.22
C PHE A 336 33.22 -20.08 29.40
N VAL A 337 33.36 -19.75 28.11
CA VAL A 337 34.37 -20.40 27.26
C VAL A 337 35.79 -20.04 27.71
N PHE A 338 36.11 -18.76 27.91
CA PHE A 338 37.49 -18.37 28.18
C PHE A 338 37.90 -18.50 29.65
N GLU A 339 36.97 -18.32 30.59
CA GLU A 339 37.23 -18.44 32.03
C GLU A 339 37.12 -19.90 32.49
N GLU A 340 36.08 -20.65 32.08
CA GLU A 340 35.88 -22.03 32.58
C GLU A 340 36.50 -23.12 31.70
N VAL A 341 36.60 -22.95 30.38
CA VAL A 341 37.18 -23.99 29.49
C VAL A 341 38.68 -23.79 29.28
N TYR A 342 39.13 -22.53 29.25
CA TYR A 342 40.52 -22.14 29.01
C TYR A 342 41.25 -21.61 30.25
N ASP A 343 40.60 -21.58 31.42
CA ASP A 343 41.16 -21.17 32.71
C ASP A 343 41.84 -19.78 32.67
N MET A 344 41.26 -18.82 31.93
CA MET A 344 41.78 -17.44 31.87
C MET A 344 41.19 -16.57 32.97
N ASP A 345 42.02 -15.68 33.54
CA ASP A 345 41.54 -14.62 34.42
C ASP A 345 40.55 -13.67 33.70
N VAL A 346 39.61 -13.08 34.45
CA VAL A 346 38.53 -12.20 33.94
C VAL A 346 39.06 -11.09 33.01
N GLY A 347 40.19 -10.47 33.36
CA GLY A 347 40.82 -9.42 32.54
C GLY A 347 41.24 -9.93 31.15
N PRO A 348 42.21 -10.87 31.06
CA PRO A 348 42.60 -11.52 29.81
C PRO A 348 41.46 -12.19 29.05
N ALA A 349 40.52 -12.85 29.74
CA ALA A 349 39.35 -13.47 29.13
C ALA A 349 38.49 -12.45 28.37
N SER A 350 38.27 -11.25 28.94
CA SER A 350 37.53 -10.17 28.30
C SER A 350 38.20 -9.61 27.03
N LEU A 351 39.53 -9.71 26.88
CA LEU A 351 40.22 -9.25 25.67
C LEU A 351 39.81 -10.06 24.42
N ASN A 352 39.29 -11.28 24.60
CA ASN A 352 38.81 -12.10 23.49
C ASN A 352 37.59 -11.48 22.76
N TYR A 353 36.85 -10.56 23.40
CA TYR A 353 35.79 -9.78 22.72
C TYR A 353 36.32 -8.90 21.58
N LEU A 354 37.62 -8.58 21.56
CA LEU A 354 38.28 -7.88 20.44
C LEU A 354 38.23 -8.67 19.14
N SER A 355 38.18 -10.02 19.20
CA SER A 355 38.05 -10.86 18.00
C SER A 355 36.76 -10.53 17.23
N MET A 356 35.64 -10.35 17.95
CA MET A 356 34.36 -10.00 17.34
C MET A 356 34.34 -8.55 16.85
N CYS A 357 34.97 -7.63 17.58
CA CYS A 357 35.17 -6.25 17.13
C CYS A 357 35.95 -6.17 15.81
N LEU A 358 37.06 -6.91 15.71
CA LEU A 358 37.87 -6.98 14.50
C LEU A 358 37.05 -7.52 13.32
N GLY A 359 36.26 -8.58 13.54
CA GLY A 359 35.39 -9.14 12.51
C GLY A 359 34.30 -8.15 12.03
N PHE A 360 33.69 -7.39 12.94
CA PHE A 360 32.73 -6.34 12.54
C PHE A 360 33.40 -5.22 11.75
N MET A 361 34.60 -4.79 12.12
CA MET A 361 35.36 -3.78 11.36
C MET A 361 35.68 -4.27 9.95
N ILE A 362 36.23 -5.48 9.82
CA ILE A 362 36.54 -6.08 8.52
C ILE A 362 35.27 -6.24 7.69
N GLY A 363 34.20 -6.77 8.30
CA GLY A 363 32.94 -6.98 7.62
C GLY A 363 32.25 -5.69 7.19
N LEU A 364 32.32 -4.60 7.97
CA LEU A 364 31.84 -3.28 7.54
C LEU A 364 32.59 -2.79 6.30
N GLN A 365 33.92 -2.87 6.32
CA GLN A 365 34.77 -2.46 5.19
C GLN A 365 34.54 -3.30 3.93
N ILE A 366 34.17 -4.57 4.07
CA ILE A 366 33.79 -5.44 2.95
C ILE A 366 32.36 -5.15 2.49
N SER A 367 31.41 -4.99 3.42
CA SER A 367 29.98 -4.93 3.14
C SER A 367 29.59 -3.71 2.30
N HIS A 368 30.13 -2.52 2.59
CA HIS A 368 29.77 -1.30 1.87
C HIS A 368 30.17 -1.37 0.38
N PRO A 369 31.44 -1.61 0.02
CA PRO A 369 31.85 -1.74 -1.38
C PRO A 369 31.19 -2.91 -2.08
N LEU A 370 30.97 -4.03 -1.38
CA LEU A 370 30.34 -5.22 -1.94
C LEU A 370 28.87 -4.95 -2.31
N THR A 371 28.12 -4.35 -1.39
CA THR A 371 26.68 -4.10 -1.58
C THR A 371 26.45 -3.01 -2.63
N ASP A 372 27.25 -1.95 -2.64
CA ASP A 372 27.14 -0.87 -3.63
C ASP A 372 27.71 -1.27 -4.99
N GLY A 373 28.83 -1.98 -5.01
CA GLY A 373 29.45 -2.48 -6.24
C GLY A 373 28.58 -3.52 -6.94
N LEU A 374 27.95 -4.44 -6.20
CA LEU A 374 27.02 -5.40 -6.77
C LEU A 374 25.72 -4.74 -7.22
N TYR A 375 25.18 -3.81 -6.44
CA TYR A 375 24.00 -3.03 -6.83
C TYR A 375 24.25 -2.25 -8.12
N ALA A 376 25.40 -1.56 -8.23
CA ALA A 376 25.80 -0.86 -9.45
C ALA A 376 26.02 -1.83 -10.61
N ARG A 377 26.67 -2.98 -10.38
CA ARG A 377 26.92 -3.97 -11.43
C ARG A 377 25.63 -4.62 -11.94
N LEU A 378 24.69 -4.96 -11.06
CA LEU A 378 23.39 -5.51 -11.43
C LEU A 378 22.53 -4.45 -12.13
N LYS A 379 22.56 -3.20 -11.65
CA LYS A 379 21.92 -2.06 -12.31
C LYS A 379 22.44 -1.88 -13.74
N THR A 380 23.76 -1.92 -13.94
CA THR A 380 24.40 -1.82 -15.27
C THR A 380 24.13 -3.06 -16.13
N TYR A 381 24.16 -4.26 -15.54
CA TYR A 381 23.92 -5.53 -16.23
C TYR A 381 22.48 -5.63 -16.75
N TYR A 382 21.50 -5.19 -15.96
CA TYR A 382 20.09 -5.15 -16.34
C TYR A 382 19.69 -3.84 -17.06
N ASN A 383 20.65 -2.93 -17.29
CA ASN A 383 20.45 -1.63 -17.93
C ASN A 383 19.29 -0.81 -17.34
N LEU A 384 19.19 -0.77 -16.00
CA LEU A 384 18.12 -0.09 -15.29
C LEU A 384 18.52 1.33 -14.85
N LYS A 385 17.58 2.25 -15.03
CA LYS A 385 17.62 3.63 -14.56
C LYS A 385 17.82 3.72 -13.05
N GLU A 386 17.00 3.00 -12.31
CA GLU A 386 16.95 2.88 -10.84
C GLU A 386 17.16 1.40 -10.48
N GLY A 387 17.91 1.11 -9.41
CA GLY A 387 18.15 -0.28 -9.02
C GLY A 387 17.01 -0.80 -8.16
N LEU A 388 16.72 -2.10 -8.28
CA LEU A 388 15.68 -2.76 -7.51
C LEU A 388 16.20 -3.07 -6.08
N PRO A 389 15.36 -3.01 -5.03
CA PRO A 389 15.74 -3.38 -3.66
C PRO A 389 16.33 -4.79 -3.59
N GLU A 390 15.84 -5.73 -4.40
CA GLU A 390 16.28 -7.13 -4.47
C GLU A 390 17.77 -7.26 -4.83
N PHE A 391 18.38 -6.26 -5.48
CA PHE A 391 19.81 -6.27 -5.78
C PHE A 391 20.68 -6.18 -4.52
N ARG A 392 20.09 -5.82 -3.37
CA ARG A 392 20.73 -5.83 -2.05
C ARG A 392 20.72 -7.22 -1.39
N VAL A 393 19.93 -8.18 -1.89
CA VAL A 393 19.76 -9.52 -1.28
C VAL A 393 20.91 -10.49 -1.54
N PRO A 394 21.53 -10.58 -2.74
CA PRO A 394 22.52 -11.63 -3.02
C PRO A 394 23.72 -11.70 -2.06
N PRO A 395 24.29 -10.59 -1.54
CA PRO A 395 25.38 -10.69 -0.57
C PRO A 395 24.96 -11.32 0.77
N MET A 396 23.65 -11.44 1.06
CA MET A 396 23.15 -12.17 2.23
C MET A 396 23.52 -13.67 2.18
N LEU A 397 23.77 -14.23 1.00
CA LEU A 397 24.26 -15.62 0.85
C LEU A 397 25.64 -15.80 1.50
N ILE A 398 26.49 -14.78 1.46
CA ILE A 398 27.81 -14.81 2.11
C ILE A 398 27.63 -14.94 3.62
N ALA A 399 26.69 -14.19 4.20
CA ALA A 399 26.36 -14.31 5.61
C ALA A 399 25.81 -15.71 5.96
N GLY A 400 24.99 -16.30 5.09
CA GLY A 400 24.48 -17.67 5.23
C GLY A 400 25.56 -18.76 5.23
N ILE A 401 26.74 -18.49 4.65
CA ILE A 401 27.88 -19.41 4.63
C ILE A 401 28.84 -19.11 5.78
N LEU A 402 29.22 -17.85 5.96
CA LEU A 402 30.23 -17.45 6.95
C LEU A 402 29.75 -17.67 8.39
N CYS A 403 28.47 -17.39 8.71
CA CYS A 403 27.99 -17.54 10.09
C CYS A 403 28.05 -19.00 10.57
N PRO A 404 27.52 -20.01 9.84
CA PRO A 404 27.63 -21.41 10.27
C PRO A 404 29.07 -21.91 10.30
N VAL A 405 29.90 -21.54 9.32
CA VAL A 405 31.32 -21.94 9.29
C VAL A 405 32.07 -21.39 10.49
N GLY A 406 31.90 -20.11 10.79
CA GLY A 406 32.54 -19.49 11.96
C GLY A 406 32.04 -20.08 13.29
N LEU A 407 30.73 -20.35 13.40
CA LEU A 407 30.14 -20.97 14.60
C LEU A 407 30.66 -22.40 14.80
N PHE A 408 30.80 -23.16 13.71
CA PHE A 408 31.38 -24.50 13.75
C PHE A 408 32.84 -24.44 14.22
N ILE A 409 33.66 -23.53 13.67
CA ILE A 409 35.04 -23.34 14.09
C ILE A 409 35.10 -22.97 15.58
N TYR A 410 34.30 -21.99 16.02
CA TYR A 410 34.23 -21.56 17.41
C TYR A 410 33.88 -22.72 18.35
N GLY A 411 32.79 -23.43 18.09
CA GLY A 411 32.31 -24.54 18.93
C GLY A 411 33.27 -25.73 18.94
N TRP A 412 33.74 -26.16 17.76
CA TRP A 412 34.63 -27.31 17.63
C TRP A 412 35.96 -27.07 18.32
N THR A 413 36.55 -25.88 18.13
CA THR A 413 37.86 -25.56 18.72
C THR A 413 37.78 -25.41 20.23
N ALA A 414 36.68 -24.85 20.76
CA ALA A 414 36.42 -24.82 22.20
C ALA A 414 36.23 -26.24 22.78
N GLN A 415 35.46 -27.10 22.11
CA GLN A 415 35.26 -28.48 22.57
C GLN A 415 36.55 -29.31 22.49
N ALA A 416 37.35 -29.13 21.44
CA ALA A 416 38.63 -29.80 21.27
C ALA A 416 39.74 -29.22 22.18
N LYS A 417 39.45 -28.15 22.95
CA LYS A 417 40.43 -27.39 23.73
C LYS A 417 41.67 -27.00 22.91
N ALA A 418 41.47 -26.65 21.64
CA ALA A 418 42.55 -26.17 20.77
C ALA A 418 43.10 -24.83 21.28
N HIS A 419 44.26 -24.38 20.81
CA HIS A 419 44.86 -23.10 21.24
C HIS A 419 43.82 -21.96 21.26
N TRP A 420 43.80 -21.14 22.32
CA TRP A 420 42.76 -20.12 22.59
C TRP A 420 42.50 -19.12 21.45
N ILE A 421 43.46 -18.94 20.54
CA ILE A 421 43.30 -18.12 19.34
C ILE A 421 42.36 -18.74 18.29
N ALA A 422 42.20 -20.07 18.28
CA ALA A 422 41.40 -20.78 17.29
C ALA A 422 39.89 -20.49 17.44
N PRO A 423 39.30 -20.48 18.65
CA PRO A 423 37.95 -19.97 18.85
C PRO A 423 37.78 -18.51 18.40
N ASN A 424 38.77 -17.65 18.66
CA ASN A 424 38.75 -16.24 18.24
C ASN A 424 38.72 -16.08 16.71
N ILE A 425 39.42 -16.92 15.95
CA ILE A 425 39.34 -16.94 14.48
C ILE A 425 37.91 -17.28 14.04
N GLY A 426 37.26 -18.24 14.69
CA GLY A 426 35.84 -18.54 14.49
C GLY A 426 34.95 -17.31 14.72
N CYS A 427 35.16 -16.60 15.83
CA CYS A 427 34.42 -15.38 16.17
C CYS A 427 34.56 -14.27 15.12
N VAL A 428 35.77 -14.06 14.58
CA VAL A 428 36.02 -13.09 13.49
C VAL A 428 35.17 -13.43 12.27
N ILE A 429 35.16 -14.71 11.86
CA ILE A 429 34.42 -15.17 10.67
C ILE A 429 32.91 -15.00 10.86
N VAL A 430 32.38 -15.35 12.05
CA VAL A 430 30.97 -15.14 12.37
C VAL A 430 30.61 -13.66 12.30
N ALA A 431 31.40 -12.79 12.92
CA ALA A 431 31.14 -11.36 12.96
C ALA A 431 31.13 -10.72 11.55
N ILE A 432 32.03 -11.14 10.65
CA ILE A 432 32.03 -10.71 9.24
C ILE A 432 30.72 -11.13 8.56
N GLY A 433 30.30 -12.39 8.73
CA GLY A 433 29.05 -12.88 8.17
C GLY A 433 27.82 -12.12 8.70
N MET A 434 27.75 -11.93 10.02
CA MET A 434 26.65 -11.25 10.68
C MET A 434 26.47 -9.83 10.16
N ILE A 435 27.54 -9.04 10.07
CA ILE A 435 27.42 -7.63 9.66
C ILE A 435 27.05 -7.49 8.18
N ILE A 436 27.59 -8.35 7.30
CA ILE A 436 27.23 -8.35 5.88
C ILE A 436 25.73 -8.65 5.72
N GLY A 437 25.24 -9.73 6.35
CA GLY A 437 23.83 -10.11 6.28
C GLY A 437 22.91 -9.04 6.89
N PHE A 438 23.33 -8.42 7.99
CA PHE A 438 22.58 -7.38 8.67
C PHE A 438 22.46 -6.11 7.81
N GLN A 439 23.56 -5.62 7.23
CA GLN A 439 23.56 -4.41 6.41
C GLN A 439 22.77 -4.59 5.12
N CYS A 440 22.90 -5.75 4.46
CA CYS A 440 22.15 -6.05 3.24
C CYS A 440 20.64 -6.09 3.47
N SER A 441 20.21 -6.73 4.57
CA SER A 441 18.79 -6.78 4.95
C SER A 441 18.24 -5.39 5.36
N GLN A 442 19.04 -4.57 6.05
CA GLN A 442 18.66 -3.20 6.39
C GLN A 442 18.55 -2.32 5.13
N ALA A 443 19.49 -2.44 4.19
CA ALA A 443 19.44 -1.72 2.91
C ALA A 443 18.22 -2.14 2.09
N TYR A 444 17.95 -3.45 1.96
CA TYR A 444 16.75 -3.97 1.30
C TYR A 444 15.47 -3.36 1.89
N THR A 445 15.32 -3.40 3.23
CA THR A 445 14.12 -2.87 3.90
C THR A 445 13.97 -1.36 3.71
N THR A 446 15.09 -0.63 3.62
CA THR A 446 15.08 0.82 3.41
C THR A 446 14.70 1.16 1.97
N ASP A 447 15.27 0.44 0.99
CA ASP A 447 15.01 0.65 -0.42
C ASP A 447 13.60 0.16 -0.82
N ALA A 448 13.05 -0.87 -0.15
CA ALA A 448 11.72 -1.44 -0.41
C ALA A 448 10.55 -0.58 0.07
N TYR A 449 10.74 0.36 1.01
CA TYR A 449 9.65 1.11 1.65
C TYR A 449 9.67 2.63 1.44
N GLU A 450 10.53 3.14 0.56
CA GLU A 450 10.72 4.58 0.26
C GLU A 450 10.90 5.48 1.51
N ALA A 451 11.22 6.76 1.33
CA ALA A 451 11.50 7.66 2.45
C ALA A 451 10.30 7.83 3.42
N LYS A 452 9.07 7.60 2.95
CA LYS A 452 7.82 7.85 3.69
C LYS A 452 7.50 6.78 4.74
N TYR A 453 7.86 5.50 4.50
CA TYR A 453 7.56 4.39 5.40
C TYR A 453 8.79 3.65 5.93
N ALA A 454 9.99 3.96 5.42
CA ALA A 454 11.24 3.37 5.86
C ALA A 454 11.47 3.45 7.39
N ALA A 455 11.03 4.51 8.06
CA ALA A 455 11.17 4.65 9.52
C ALA A 455 10.31 3.62 10.28
N SER A 456 9.09 3.37 9.82
CA SER A 456 8.18 2.39 10.44
C SER A 456 8.64 0.95 10.15
N ALA A 457 9.10 0.67 8.92
CA ALA A 457 9.68 -0.64 8.57
C ALA A 457 10.99 -0.90 9.34
N ALA A 458 11.82 0.12 9.52
CA ALA A 458 13.02 0.04 10.35
C ALA A 458 12.69 -0.20 11.84
N ALA A 459 11.58 0.36 12.35
CA ALA A 459 11.10 0.11 13.71
C ALA A 459 10.67 -1.35 13.91
N VAL A 460 10.02 -1.98 12.91
CA VAL A 460 9.69 -3.42 12.96
C VAL A 460 10.95 -4.27 13.02
N GLY A 461 11.92 -4.03 12.13
CA GLY A 461 13.19 -4.76 12.15
C GLY A 461 13.99 -4.53 13.43
N ALA A 462 13.94 -3.32 13.99
CA ALA A 462 14.54 -2.95 15.27
C ALA A 462 13.91 -3.68 16.46
N PHE A 463 12.58 -3.81 16.48
CA PHE A 463 11.85 -4.53 17.52
C PHE A 463 12.12 -6.04 17.45
N MET A 464 11.94 -6.66 16.27
CA MET A 464 12.13 -8.10 16.12
C MET A 464 13.56 -8.53 16.50
N ARG A 465 14.57 -7.75 16.09
CA ARG A 465 15.96 -8.10 16.41
C ARG A 465 16.26 -8.01 17.90
N THR A 466 15.77 -6.99 18.58
CA THR A 466 16.06 -6.77 20.01
C THR A 466 15.32 -7.79 20.87
N MET A 467 14.14 -8.24 20.45
CA MET A 467 13.44 -9.37 21.06
C MET A 467 14.25 -10.67 20.97
N CYS A 468 14.83 -11.00 19.82
CA CYS A 468 15.71 -12.18 19.72
C CYS A 468 17.01 -12.01 20.54
N GLY A 469 17.58 -10.80 20.60
CA GLY A 469 18.72 -10.50 21.46
C GLY A 469 18.41 -10.67 22.96
N PHE A 470 17.17 -10.36 23.37
CA PHE A 470 16.68 -10.63 24.72
C PHE A 470 16.51 -12.13 24.98
N SER A 471 15.85 -12.84 24.06
CA SER A 471 15.42 -14.23 24.29
C SER A 471 16.56 -15.25 24.20
N PHE A 472 17.51 -15.08 23.27
CA PHE A 472 18.49 -16.13 22.96
C PHE A 472 19.46 -16.45 24.11
N PRO A 473 19.99 -15.47 24.86
CA PRO A 473 20.86 -15.76 26.00
C PRO A 473 20.15 -16.49 27.16
N LEU A 474 18.82 -16.37 27.29
CA LEU A 474 18.07 -16.96 28.41
C LEU A 474 18.13 -18.49 28.43
N PHE A 475 18.29 -19.12 27.27
CA PHE A 475 18.40 -20.58 27.13
C PHE A 475 19.83 -21.04 26.81
N ALA A 476 20.81 -20.13 26.78
CA ALA A 476 22.20 -20.44 26.41
C ALA A 476 22.79 -21.56 27.28
N MET A 477 22.79 -21.40 28.60
CA MET A 477 23.40 -22.38 29.52
C MET A 477 22.70 -23.76 29.46
N GLN A 478 21.38 -23.77 29.31
CA GLN A 478 20.61 -25.01 29.13
C GLN A 478 21.03 -25.73 27.85
N MET A 479 21.20 -24.97 26.77
CA MET A 479 21.67 -25.46 25.47
C MET A 479 23.07 -26.10 25.55
N TYR A 480 23.99 -25.55 26.35
CA TYR A 480 25.33 -26.13 26.55
C TYR A 480 25.33 -27.34 27.50
N SER A 481 24.53 -27.30 28.57
CA SER A 481 24.41 -28.40 29.54
C SER A 481 23.78 -29.68 28.96
N ALA A 482 22.95 -29.55 27.93
CA ALA A 482 22.34 -30.68 27.20
C ALA A 482 23.33 -31.47 26.32
N GLY A 483 24.61 -31.07 26.29
CA GLY A 483 25.69 -32.01 26.02
C GLY A 483 26.34 -31.99 24.64
N GLN A 484 26.16 -30.98 23.78
CA GLN A 484 27.05 -30.75 22.62
C GLN A 484 27.14 -29.26 22.22
N PRO A 485 28.24 -28.55 22.57
CA PRO A 485 28.44 -27.12 22.25
C PRO A 485 28.37 -26.80 20.75
N CYS A 486 28.76 -27.77 19.91
CA CYS A 486 28.86 -27.62 18.46
C CYS A 486 27.53 -27.89 17.73
N VAL A 487 26.64 -28.63 18.37
CA VAL A 487 25.48 -29.23 17.69
C VAL A 487 24.18 -28.57 18.14
N ALA A 488 24.15 -27.89 19.28
CA ALA A 488 22.91 -27.32 19.82
C ALA A 488 22.36 -26.12 19.01
N VAL A 489 23.21 -25.30 18.38
CA VAL A 489 22.76 -24.23 17.45
C VAL A 489 22.22 -24.82 16.14
N VAL A 490 22.72 -25.98 15.72
CA VAL A 490 22.28 -26.71 14.51
C VAL A 490 21.08 -27.64 14.82
N LEU A 491 20.94 -28.13 16.05
CA LEU A 491 19.88 -29.04 16.51
C LEU A 491 18.61 -28.33 16.95
N TRP A 492 18.63 -27.02 17.20
CA TRP A 492 17.37 -26.30 17.47
C TRP A 492 16.40 -26.38 16.26
N ALA A 493 16.92 -26.48 15.03
CA ALA A 493 16.14 -26.79 13.83
C ALA A 493 15.57 -28.23 13.80
N LYS A 494 15.97 -29.10 14.74
CA LYS A 494 15.54 -30.50 14.86
C LYS A 494 14.49 -30.72 15.97
N ALA A 495 14.18 -29.70 16.78
CA ALA A 495 13.39 -29.86 18.00
C ALA A 495 11.87 -29.62 17.88
N GLU A 496 11.33 -29.30 16.68
CA GLU A 496 9.87 -29.21 16.45
C GLU A 496 9.24 -30.52 15.92
N GLY A 497 9.79 -31.67 16.30
CA GLY A 497 9.18 -32.96 15.99
C GLY A 497 9.59 -34.02 17.00
N PHE A 498 8.62 -34.51 17.75
CA PHE A 498 8.65 -35.59 18.75
C PHE A 498 8.80 -35.17 20.22
N GLU A 499 7.63 -35.04 20.86
CA GLU A 499 7.45 -35.33 22.27
C GLU A 499 6.37 -36.41 22.41
N TYR A 500 6.76 -37.67 22.65
CA TYR A 500 6.07 -38.57 23.58
C TYR A 500 6.87 -39.86 23.84
N GLU A 501 6.88 -40.26 25.11
CA GLU A 501 7.36 -41.52 25.69
C GLU A 501 8.88 -41.80 25.79
N ARG A 502 9.43 -41.49 26.98
CA ARG A 502 9.91 -42.55 27.89
C ARG A 502 10.26 -42.04 29.29
N ARG A 503 9.48 -42.47 30.29
CA ARG A 503 9.85 -42.53 31.72
C ARG A 503 9.43 -43.89 32.28
N ALA A 504 10.39 -44.75 32.60
CA ALA A 504 10.38 -45.81 33.63
C ALA A 504 11.72 -46.60 33.52
N VAL A 505 12.74 -46.30 34.33
CA VAL A 505 13.16 -46.99 35.58
C VAL A 505 13.78 -48.40 35.37
N ALA A 506 15.13 -48.43 35.37
CA ALA A 506 16.10 -49.36 36.03
C ALA A 506 16.08 -50.91 35.74
N PRO A 507 17.04 -51.74 36.25
CA PRO A 507 18.36 -51.98 35.63
C PRO A 507 18.80 -53.47 35.50
N ARG A 508 19.87 -53.72 34.72
CA ARG A 508 20.83 -54.88 34.74
C ARG A 508 20.30 -56.33 34.73
N ALA A 509 20.70 -57.12 33.71
CA ALA A 509 21.24 -58.49 33.86
C ALA A 509 21.86 -59.00 32.55
N ARG A 510 22.75 -59.98 32.70
CA ARG A 510 23.71 -60.58 31.75
C ARG A 510 23.20 -61.96 31.29
N ILE A 511 23.86 -62.54 30.28
CA ILE A 511 24.00 -63.99 29.93
C ILE A 511 23.36 -64.41 28.59
N ASP A 512 24.26 -64.59 27.62
CA ASP A 512 24.55 -65.77 26.78
C ASP A 512 23.47 -66.70 26.17
N ASN A 513 23.76 -67.01 24.89
CA ASN A 513 23.78 -68.33 24.24
C ASN A 513 22.79 -68.65 23.10
N PHE A 514 23.43 -68.82 21.93
CA PHE A 514 23.36 -69.92 20.95
C PHE A 514 22.15 -70.09 20.01
N ASN A 515 22.50 -69.91 18.72
CA ASN A 515 22.32 -70.82 17.58
C ASN A 515 20.94 -71.44 17.32
N HIS A 516 20.40 -71.19 16.11
CA HIS A 516 20.21 -72.22 15.09
C HIS A 516 20.11 -71.60 13.67
N LEU A 517 21.22 -71.79 12.94
CA LEU A 517 21.43 -71.98 11.48
C LEU A 517 20.31 -72.79 10.73
N PRO A 518 20.34 -73.02 9.39
CA PRO A 518 20.58 -72.15 8.19
C PRO A 518 19.84 -72.63 6.88
N ILE A 519 20.34 -72.17 5.70
CA ILE A 519 20.27 -72.77 4.32
C ILE A 519 19.08 -72.26 3.46
N SER A 520 19.20 -71.83 2.21
CA SER A 520 20.20 -72.01 1.12
C SER A 520 20.00 -70.95 0.03
N GLU A 521 21.10 -70.42 -0.52
CA GLU A 521 21.49 -70.43 -1.95
C GLU A 521 22.69 -69.47 -2.14
N LEU A 522 23.92 -69.97 -2.15
CA LEU A 522 24.72 -70.55 -3.27
C LEU A 522 25.41 -69.51 -4.20
N ILE A 523 26.70 -69.37 -3.91
CA ILE A 523 27.89 -68.69 -4.49
C ILE A 523 28.31 -69.47 -5.79
N PRO A 524 29.01 -68.93 -6.85
CA PRO A 524 30.46 -68.60 -6.78
C PRO A 524 31.19 -67.67 -7.80
N GLY A 525 32.33 -67.11 -7.33
CA GLY A 525 33.59 -66.90 -8.09
C GLY A 525 34.06 -65.44 -8.30
N ALA A 526 34.78 -64.79 -7.36
CA ALA A 526 36.26 -64.68 -7.19
C ALA A 526 36.97 -63.66 -8.12
N SER A 527 37.53 -62.53 -7.64
CA SER A 527 38.91 -62.35 -7.10
C SER A 527 39.10 -60.92 -6.54
N ILE A 528 39.17 -60.67 -5.22
CA ILE A 528 40.36 -60.39 -4.35
C ILE A 528 41.41 -59.42 -4.97
N THR A 529 41.63 -58.21 -4.42
CA THR A 529 42.75 -57.94 -3.47
C THR A 529 42.57 -56.64 -2.64
N HIS A 530 42.74 -56.79 -1.32
CA HIS A 530 43.15 -55.91 -0.19
C HIS A 530 43.31 -54.37 -0.41
N SER A 531 42.97 -53.46 0.51
CA SER A 531 43.15 -53.46 1.98
C SER A 531 42.38 -52.31 2.67
N LEU A 532 42.10 -52.49 3.96
CA LEU A 532 41.62 -51.54 5.01
C LEU A 532 40.12 -51.19 5.06
N ALA A 533 39.39 -52.07 5.77
CA ALA A 533 38.12 -51.77 6.40
C ALA A 533 38.35 -51.42 7.89
N VAL A 534 37.73 -50.33 8.36
CA VAL A 534 37.09 -50.31 9.69
C VAL A 534 35.68 -49.77 9.49
N SER A 535 34.72 -50.61 9.82
CA SER A 535 33.29 -50.45 9.60
C SER A 535 32.63 -49.62 10.69
N THR A 536 31.74 -48.72 10.33
CA THR A 536 30.49 -48.48 11.08
C THR A 536 29.35 -48.33 10.07
N ASN A 537 28.49 -49.35 10.01
CA ASN A 537 27.23 -49.31 9.27
C ASN A 537 26.21 -48.49 10.08
N GLY A 538 25.69 -47.40 9.48
CA GLY A 538 24.67 -46.50 10.06
C GLY A 538 24.54 -45.22 9.21
N PRO A 539 23.39 -44.54 9.18
CA PRO A 539 22.76 -43.97 7.96
C PRO A 539 23.41 -42.67 7.48
N ILE A 540 24.63 -42.73 6.94
CA ILE A 540 25.35 -41.58 6.40
C ILE A 540 25.24 -41.50 4.86
N GLN A 541 24.71 -42.54 4.19
CA GLN A 541 24.41 -42.53 2.75
C GLN A 541 22.97 -42.12 2.39
N TYR A 542 22.06 -42.02 3.37
CA TYR A 542 20.67 -41.62 3.12
C TYR A 542 20.35 -40.15 3.45
N LEU A 543 21.27 -39.39 4.07
CA LEU A 543 21.04 -37.97 4.38
C LEU A 543 21.79 -36.99 3.45
N THR A 544 22.96 -37.38 2.93
CA THR A 544 23.59 -36.66 1.83
C THR A 544 22.81 -36.87 0.53
N SER A 545 22.33 -38.10 0.30
CA SER A 545 21.30 -38.33 -0.72
C SER A 545 19.95 -37.77 -0.29
N GLY A 546 19.58 -37.67 0.99
CA GLY A 546 18.34 -37.00 1.39
C GLY A 546 18.31 -35.52 1.03
N ILE A 547 19.39 -34.78 1.28
CA ILE A 547 19.48 -33.34 1.00
C ILE A 547 19.90 -33.06 -0.45
N LEU A 548 20.79 -33.85 -1.06
CA LEU A 548 21.05 -33.73 -2.50
C LEU A 548 19.93 -34.33 -3.33
N THR A 549 19.13 -35.28 -2.87
CA THR A 549 17.91 -35.76 -3.54
C THR A 549 16.71 -34.95 -3.11
N LEU A 550 16.73 -34.15 -2.05
CA LEU A 550 15.74 -33.08 -1.82
C LEU A 550 16.14 -31.79 -2.51
N ALA A 551 17.42 -31.53 -2.79
CA ALA A 551 17.90 -30.41 -3.60
C ALA A 551 17.95 -30.76 -5.09
N TRP A 552 18.09 -32.05 -5.44
CA TRP A 552 17.98 -32.60 -6.80
C TRP A 552 16.59 -33.12 -7.07
N ALA A 553 15.78 -33.60 -6.12
CA ALA A 553 14.32 -33.65 -6.30
C ALA A 553 13.75 -32.25 -6.17
N ALA A 554 14.26 -31.30 -5.36
CA ALA A 554 13.86 -29.91 -5.55
C ALA A 554 14.30 -29.45 -6.94
N ALA A 555 15.53 -29.64 -7.41
CA ALA A 555 15.93 -29.19 -8.76
C ALA A 555 15.33 -29.98 -9.93
N LYS A 556 14.89 -31.24 -9.74
CA LYS A 556 14.29 -32.12 -10.76
C LYS A 556 12.75 -32.13 -10.67
N HIS A 557 12.17 -31.80 -9.54
CA HIS A 557 10.73 -31.55 -9.32
C HIS A 557 10.41 -30.05 -9.54
N LEU A 558 11.36 -29.13 -9.35
CA LEU A 558 11.43 -27.77 -9.93
C LEU A 558 11.79 -27.82 -11.42
N GLY A 559 12.41 -28.92 -11.88
CA GLY A 559 12.88 -29.07 -13.26
C GLY A 559 11.96 -29.84 -14.20
N ARG A 560 11.05 -30.69 -13.71
CA ARG A 560 10.11 -31.48 -14.53
C ARG A 560 8.97 -32.03 -13.65
N LYS A 561 7.74 -31.64 -13.98
CA LYS A 561 6.47 -32.01 -13.32
C LYS A 561 6.24 -31.39 -11.94
N CYS A 562 6.42 -30.08 -11.85
CA CYS A 562 5.41 -29.22 -11.25
C CYS A 562 5.04 -28.18 -12.30
N LYS A 563 3.99 -28.45 -13.09
CA LYS A 563 3.16 -27.33 -13.55
C LYS A 563 2.44 -26.88 -12.29
N MET A 564 3.10 -26.04 -11.47
CA MET A 564 2.38 -25.16 -10.56
C MET A 564 1.64 -24.18 -11.46
N PRO A 565 0.31 -24.19 -11.53
CA PRO A 565 -0.41 -23.03 -12.02
C PRO A 565 -0.19 -21.95 -10.95
N TYR A 566 0.32 -20.79 -11.36
CA TYR A 566 0.47 -19.56 -10.55
C TYR A 566 1.63 -19.46 -9.53
N LEU A 567 2.79 -19.07 -10.04
CA LEU A 567 3.48 -17.86 -9.57
C LEU A 567 3.85 -17.04 -10.82
N SER A 568 2.86 -16.79 -11.66
CA SER A 568 2.91 -15.63 -12.55
C SER A 568 2.85 -14.39 -11.66
N SER A 569 3.76 -13.44 -11.85
CA SER A 569 3.48 -12.05 -11.47
C SER A 569 2.04 -11.75 -11.89
N GLN A 570 1.18 -11.35 -10.94
CA GLN A 570 -0.17 -10.92 -11.29
C GLN A 570 -0.06 -9.87 -12.38
N PRO A 571 -0.87 -9.94 -13.45
CA PRO A 571 -0.77 -8.97 -14.52
C PRO A 571 -1.02 -7.57 -13.97
N LYS A 572 -0.16 -6.62 -14.34
CA LYS A 572 -0.36 -5.20 -14.05
C LYS A 572 -1.46 -4.65 -14.95
N ILE A 573 -2.58 -4.26 -14.35
CA ILE A 573 -3.77 -3.83 -15.08
C ILE A 573 -3.84 -2.30 -15.04
N LEU A 574 -3.80 -1.68 -16.21
CA LEU A 574 -4.01 -0.26 -16.40
C LEU A 574 -5.46 -0.02 -16.79
N ILE A 575 -6.15 0.89 -16.13
CA ILE A 575 -7.52 1.31 -16.45
C ILE A 575 -7.48 2.80 -16.82
N ALA A 576 -7.81 3.12 -18.07
CA ALA A 576 -7.95 4.51 -18.50
C ALA A 576 -9.42 4.94 -18.29
N GLY A 577 -9.66 5.83 -17.32
CA GLY A 577 -10.95 6.41 -16.95
C GLY A 577 -11.42 5.99 -15.56
N ALA A 578 -11.65 6.96 -14.66
CA ALA A 578 -12.19 6.73 -13.31
C ALA A 578 -13.71 6.97 -13.23
N GLY A 579 -14.44 6.63 -14.30
CA GLY A 579 -15.91 6.63 -14.31
C GLY A 579 -16.51 5.43 -13.56
N ILE A 580 -17.84 5.30 -13.56
CA ILE A 580 -18.55 4.17 -12.92
C ILE A 580 -18.00 2.82 -13.41
N GLY A 581 -17.84 2.67 -14.73
CA GLY A 581 -17.28 1.45 -15.33
C GLY A 581 -15.86 1.16 -14.83
N GLY A 582 -14.92 2.10 -15.00
CA GLY A 582 -13.52 1.89 -14.61
C GLY A 582 -13.32 1.62 -13.11
N LEU A 583 -14.02 2.35 -12.24
CA LEU A 583 -13.96 2.11 -10.79
C LEU A 583 -14.57 0.75 -10.42
N THR A 584 -15.69 0.36 -11.06
CA THR A 584 -16.28 -0.95 -10.82
C THR A 584 -15.40 -2.07 -11.37
N ALA A 585 -14.73 -1.88 -12.51
CA ALA A 585 -13.76 -2.84 -13.04
C ALA A 585 -12.61 -3.07 -12.06
N ALA A 586 -12.05 -2.01 -11.48
CA ALA A 586 -11.03 -2.13 -10.45
C ALA A 586 -11.52 -2.94 -9.24
N LEU A 587 -12.75 -2.68 -8.77
CA LEU A 587 -13.35 -3.41 -7.65
C LEU A 587 -13.65 -4.88 -7.98
N SER A 588 -14.16 -5.17 -9.18
CA SER A 588 -14.41 -6.53 -9.65
C SER A 588 -13.12 -7.32 -9.83
N LEU A 589 -12.08 -6.71 -10.39
CA LEU A 589 -10.74 -7.30 -10.52
C LEU A 589 -10.12 -7.58 -9.15
N HIS A 590 -10.24 -6.63 -8.23
CA HIS A 590 -9.80 -6.84 -6.85
C HIS A 590 -10.54 -7.99 -6.16
N ALA A 591 -11.88 -8.06 -6.31
CA ALA A 591 -12.70 -9.12 -5.72
C ALA A 591 -12.32 -10.53 -6.22
N VAL A 592 -11.81 -10.65 -7.45
CA VAL A 592 -11.34 -11.92 -7.99
C VAL A 592 -9.86 -12.22 -7.70
N GLY A 593 -9.12 -11.30 -7.07
CA GLY A 593 -7.76 -11.51 -6.55
C GLY A 593 -6.63 -10.73 -7.25
N PHE A 594 -6.93 -9.83 -8.18
CA PHE A 594 -5.92 -8.96 -8.79
C PHE A 594 -5.57 -7.77 -7.86
N THR A 595 -4.29 -7.50 -7.65
CA THR A 595 -3.84 -6.46 -6.71
C THR A 595 -3.06 -5.31 -7.34
N ASP A 596 -2.46 -5.49 -8.52
CA ASP A 596 -1.73 -4.44 -9.25
C ASP A 596 -2.64 -3.80 -10.30
N ILE A 597 -3.51 -2.89 -9.83
CA ILE A 597 -4.49 -2.18 -10.65
C ILE A 597 -4.24 -0.68 -10.51
N GLN A 598 -4.07 0.00 -11.63
CA GLN A 598 -3.77 1.44 -11.70
C GLN A 598 -4.82 2.12 -12.58
N ILE A 599 -5.49 3.15 -12.04
CA ILE A 599 -6.56 3.89 -12.71
C ILE A 599 -6.05 5.28 -13.07
N PHE A 600 -6.22 5.69 -14.32
CA PHE A 600 -5.77 6.98 -14.85
C PHE A 600 -6.96 7.80 -15.32
N GLU A 601 -7.16 8.97 -14.73
CA GLU A 601 -8.29 9.85 -15.01
C GLU A 601 -7.82 11.17 -15.62
N ALA A 602 -8.43 11.56 -16.73
CA ALA A 602 -8.09 12.78 -17.46
C ALA A 602 -8.39 14.06 -16.65
N SER A 603 -9.38 14.02 -15.77
CA SER A 603 -9.78 15.16 -14.95
C SER A 603 -8.79 15.41 -13.81
N SER A 604 -8.42 16.67 -13.57
CA SER A 604 -7.55 17.06 -12.44
C SER A 604 -8.25 16.96 -11.09
N THR A 605 -9.58 17.03 -11.08
CA THR A 605 -10.41 16.87 -9.88
C THR A 605 -11.65 16.05 -10.22
N LEU A 606 -11.96 15.05 -9.40
CA LEU A 606 -13.22 14.34 -9.45
C LEU A 606 -14.26 15.09 -8.61
N THR A 607 -15.09 15.88 -9.28
CA THR A 607 -16.20 16.60 -8.65
C THR A 607 -17.46 15.75 -8.65
N THR A 608 -18.39 15.99 -7.72
CA THR A 608 -19.73 15.39 -7.70
C THR A 608 -20.66 15.90 -8.82
N LEU A 609 -20.10 16.34 -9.95
CA LEU A 609 -20.86 16.80 -11.11
C LEU A 609 -21.64 15.63 -11.72
N GLY A 610 -22.91 15.90 -12.00
CA GLY A 610 -23.82 14.94 -12.60
C GLY A 610 -25.23 15.11 -12.06
N VAL A 611 -26.15 14.40 -12.70
CA VAL A 611 -27.56 14.34 -12.30
C VAL A 611 -27.91 12.91 -11.89
N GLY A 612 -29.19 12.62 -11.70
CA GLY A 612 -29.66 11.27 -11.37
C GLY A 612 -29.35 10.22 -12.44
N ILE A 613 -29.07 9.01 -11.98
CA ILE A 613 -29.00 7.79 -12.78
C ILE A 613 -29.79 6.69 -12.07
N ASN A 614 -30.12 5.62 -12.77
CA ASN A 614 -30.61 4.40 -12.12
C ASN A 614 -29.63 3.25 -12.32
N VAL A 615 -29.55 2.41 -11.30
CA VAL A 615 -28.78 1.17 -11.27
C VAL A 615 -29.77 0.02 -11.17
N GLN A 616 -29.77 -0.81 -12.21
CA GLN A 616 -30.75 -1.88 -12.34
C GLN A 616 -30.44 -3.09 -11.43
N PRO A 617 -31.44 -3.95 -11.11
CA PRO A 617 -31.25 -5.11 -10.23
C PRO A 617 -30.06 -6.01 -10.60
N SER A 618 -29.81 -6.24 -11.89
CA SER A 618 -28.66 -7.03 -12.35
C SER A 618 -27.31 -6.41 -11.97
N ALA A 619 -27.19 -5.08 -12.07
CA ALA A 619 -26.00 -4.35 -11.64
C ALA A 619 -25.93 -4.19 -10.11
N VAL A 620 -27.07 -4.00 -9.43
CA VAL A 620 -27.13 -3.96 -7.96
C VAL A 620 -26.71 -5.30 -7.35
N LEU A 621 -27.05 -6.42 -7.98
CA LEU A 621 -26.58 -7.75 -7.57
C LEU A 621 -25.04 -7.81 -7.57
N ILE A 622 -24.39 -7.31 -8.63
CA ILE A 622 -22.93 -7.26 -8.71
C ILE A 622 -22.38 -6.36 -7.60
N LEU A 623 -22.93 -5.17 -7.41
CA LEU A 623 -22.49 -4.23 -6.37
C LEU A 623 -22.71 -4.80 -4.95
N ARG A 624 -23.78 -5.57 -4.73
CA ARG A 624 -24.01 -6.32 -3.50
C ARG A 624 -22.89 -7.32 -3.26
N ASN A 625 -22.55 -8.13 -4.25
CA ASN A 625 -21.48 -9.12 -4.12
C ASN A 625 -20.11 -8.46 -3.91
N LEU A 626 -19.94 -7.22 -4.39
CA LEU A 626 -18.79 -6.38 -4.11
C LEU A 626 -18.85 -5.71 -2.71
N GLY A 627 -19.84 -5.99 -1.87
CA GLY A 627 -19.98 -5.45 -0.52
C GLY A 627 -20.51 -4.01 -0.44
N LEU A 628 -21.10 -3.48 -1.51
CA LEU A 628 -21.51 -2.07 -1.61
C LEU A 628 -23.00 -1.83 -1.35
N LEU A 629 -23.78 -2.87 -1.05
CA LEU A 629 -25.24 -2.74 -0.90
C LEU A 629 -25.63 -1.79 0.23
N GLU A 630 -24.97 -1.88 1.38
CA GLU A 630 -25.30 -1.03 2.53
C GLU A 630 -25.07 0.46 2.24
N ALA A 631 -23.93 0.81 1.62
CA ALA A 631 -23.66 2.19 1.23
C ALA A 631 -24.65 2.70 0.17
N LEU A 632 -25.10 1.84 -0.76
CA LEU A 632 -26.14 2.18 -1.72
C LEU A 632 -27.48 2.45 -1.04
N GLU A 633 -27.86 1.64 -0.05
CA GLU A 633 -29.09 1.81 0.73
C GLU A 633 -29.10 3.13 1.53
N LYS A 634 -27.93 3.59 2.00
CA LYS A 634 -27.78 4.86 2.71
C LYS A 634 -27.68 6.09 1.80
N THR A 635 -27.55 5.90 0.49
CA THR A 635 -27.30 6.99 -0.46
C THR A 635 -28.44 7.16 -1.47
N GLY A 636 -28.81 6.09 -2.18
CA GLY A 636 -29.82 6.10 -3.24
C GLY A 636 -31.22 5.74 -2.74
N ILE A 637 -32.21 6.03 -3.57
CA ILE A 637 -33.61 5.65 -3.32
C ILE A 637 -33.88 4.28 -3.92
N GLN A 638 -34.46 3.38 -3.13
CA GLN A 638 -34.95 2.09 -3.65
C GLN A 638 -36.22 2.34 -4.46
N THR A 639 -36.10 2.38 -5.79
CA THR A 639 -37.22 2.67 -6.69
C THR A 639 -38.33 1.65 -6.50
N ALA A 640 -39.54 2.10 -6.19
CA ALA A 640 -40.69 1.24 -5.95
C ALA A 640 -41.50 0.96 -7.22
N GLU A 641 -41.63 1.96 -8.09
CA GLU A 641 -42.51 1.91 -9.26
C GLU A 641 -42.05 2.87 -10.37
N LEU A 642 -42.45 2.56 -11.60
CA LEU A 642 -42.35 3.41 -12.78
C LEU A 642 -43.75 3.65 -13.33
N ASN A 643 -44.13 4.93 -13.42
CA ASN A 643 -45.43 5.36 -13.89
C ASN A 643 -45.29 6.12 -15.22
N PHE A 644 -46.05 5.69 -16.23
CA PHE A 644 -46.11 6.28 -17.56
C PHE A 644 -47.37 7.14 -17.69
N TYR A 645 -47.21 8.35 -18.24
CA TYR A 645 -48.28 9.30 -18.48
C TYR A 645 -48.20 9.84 -19.91
N ASN A 646 -49.33 10.21 -20.50
CA ASN A 646 -49.31 11.03 -21.71
C ASN A 646 -48.98 12.50 -21.37
N ARG A 647 -48.96 13.38 -22.38
CA ARG A 647 -48.70 14.82 -22.18
C ARG A 647 -49.80 15.57 -21.41
N HIS A 648 -51.01 15.01 -21.34
CA HIS A 648 -52.18 15.60 -20.67
C HIS A 648 -52.25 15.23 -19.18
N GLY A 649 -51.47 14.23 -18.75
CA GLY A 649 -51.44 13.75 -17.37
C GLY A 649 -52.22 12.45 -17.14
N ASP A 650 -52.75 11.83 -18.20
CA ASP A 650 -53.51 10.58 -18.10
C ASP A 650 -52.54 9.40 -17.90
N SER A 651 -52.87 8.51 -16.97
CA SER A 651 -52.04 7.35 -16.63
C SER A 651 -52.13 6.27 -17.71
N ILE A 652 -50.99 5.90 -18.29
CA ILE A 652 -50.89 4.84 -19.31
C ILE A 652 -50.61 3.48 -18.65
N LEU A 653 -49.57 3.41 -17.82
CA LEU A 653 -49.09 2.16 -17.23
C LEU A 653 -48.35 2.44 -15.92
N SER A 654 -48.51 1.57 -14.93
CA SER A 654 -47.69 1.56 -13.72
C SER A 654 -47.06 0.18 -13.52
N GLU A 655 -45.74 0.16 -13.40
CA GLU A 655 -44.97 -1.07 -13.17
C GLU A 655 -44.18 -0.99 -11.87
N LYS A 656 -44.29 -2.02 -11.03
CA LYS A 656 -43.43 -2.17 -9.85
C LYS A 656 -41.97 -2.33 -10.26
N ARG A 657 -41.05 -1.92 -9.38
CA ARG A 657 -39.59 -1.96 -9.59
C ARG A 657 -38.83 -2.58 -8.42
N GLY A 658 -37.64 -3.08 -8.71
CA GLY A 658 -36.76 -3.72 -7.72
C GLY A 658 -37.45 -4.82 -6.92
N LYS A 659 -37.29 -4.79 -5.60
CA LYS A 659 -37.91 -5.75 -4.66
C LYS A 659 -39.44 -5.79 -4.78
N HIS A 660 -40.08 -4.66 -5.06
CA HIS A 660 -41.54 -4.59 -5.22
C HIS A 660 -42.03 -5.33 -6.47
N ALA A 661 -41.17 -5.50 -7.48
CA ALA A 661 -41.47 -6.28 -8.67
C ALA A 661 -41.19 -7.79 -8.51
N GLY A 662 -40.58 -8.21 -7.40
CA GLY A 662 -40.20 -9.61 -7.15
C GLY A 662 -38.70 -9.92 -7.30
N TYR A 663 -37.84 -8.92 -7.55
CA TYR A 663 -36.39 -9.14 -7.55
C TYR A 663 -35.86 -9.34 -6.11
N ALA A 664 -34.83 -10.17 -5.96
CA ALA A 664 -34.14 -10.39 -4.68
C ALA A 664 -33.36 -9.15 -4.21
N VAL A 665 -32.95 -8.29 -5.15
CA VAL A 665 -32.19 -7.06 -4.90
C VAL A 665 -32.97 -5.84 -5.39
N PRO A 666 -32.78 -4.65 -4.78
CA PRO A 666 -33.51 -3.46 -5.17
C PRO A 666 -33.01 -2.88 -6.51
N GLN A 667 -33.80 -1.98 -7.08
CA GLN A 667 -33.34 -1.02 -8.08
C GLN A 667 -33.02 0.28 -7.35
N PHE A 668 -31.92 0.94 -7.69
CA PHE A 668 -31.59 2.24 -7.08
C PHE A 668 -31.70 3.38 -8.08
N SER A 669 -32.33 4.47 -7.66
CA SER A 669 -32.20 5.81 -8.24
C SER A 669 -31.20 6.60 -7.39
N ILE A 670 -30.08 7.04 -7.96
CA ILE A 670 -28.97 7.64 -7.19
C ILE A 670 -28.33 8.81 -7.94
N HIS A 671 -27.81 9.78 -7.19
CA HIS A 671 -27.02 10.87 -7.76
C HIS A 671 -25.70 10.32 -8.37
N ARG A 672 -25.45 10.55 -9.67
CA ARG A 672 -24.27 10.01 -10.38
C ARG A 672 -22.96 10.36 -9.68
N GLY A 673 -22.83 11.63 -9.26
CA GLY A 673 -21.63 12.12 -8.57
C GLY A 673 -21.40 11.44 -7.22
N GLU A 674 -22.46 11.22 -6.42
CA GLU A 674 -22.32 10.52 -5.14
C GLU A 674 -21.98 9.05 -5.37
N PHE A 675 -22.61 8.41 -6.36
CA PHE A 675 -22.30 7.03 -6.70
C PHE A 675 -20.85 6.85 -7.17
N GLN A 676 -20.33 7.78 -7.99
CA GLN A 676 -18.92 7.76 -8.39
C GLN A 676 -17.99 7.94 -7.19
N MET A 677 -18.31 8.84 -6.25
CA MET A 677 -17.50 9.06 -5.05
C MET A 677 -17.55 7.87 -4.09
N LEU A 678 -18.69 7.19 -3.97
CA LEU A 678 -18.83 5.93 -3.23
C LEU A 678 -17.90 4.85 -3.82
N LEU A 679 -17.94 4.63 -5.14
CA LEU A 679 -17.06 3.68 -5.81
C LEU A 679 -15.58 4.06 -5.66
N LEU A 680 -15.25 5.35 -5.78
CA LEU A 680 -13.89 5.85 -5.59
C LEU A 680 -13.40 5.61 -4.16
N SER A 681 -14.23 5.86 -3.16
CA SER A 681 -13.92 5.60 -1.76
C SER A 681 -13.66 4.12 -1.53
N ALA A 682 -14.48 3.24 -2.12
CA ALA A 682 -14.26 1.80 -2.05
C ALA A 682 -12.94 1.36 -2.73
N VAL A 683 -12.61 1.94 -3.89
CA VAL A 683 -11.33 1.69 -4.56
C VAL A 683 -10.16 2.14 -3.69
N LYS A 684 -10.20 3.36 -3.13
CA LYS A 684 -9.13 3.89 -2.29
C LYS A 684 -8.95 3.11 -0.99
N GLU A 685 -10.04 2.62 -0.38
CA GLU A 685 -9.96 1.78 0.82
C GLU A 685 -9.36 0.40 0.52
N ARG A 686 -9.66 -0.18 -0.66
CA ARG A 686 -9.23 -1.55 -1.03
C ARG A 686 -7.85 -1.62 -1.71
N LEU A 687 -7.61 -0.72 -2.66
CA LEU A 687 -6.40 -0.68 -3.50
C LEU A 687 -5.40 0.41 -3.05
N GLY A 688 -5.83 1.34 -2.21
CA GLY A 688 -5.05 2.47 -1.72
C GLY A 688 -5.21 3.74 -2.57
N GLU A 689 -4.86 4.89 -1.98
CA GLU A 689 -4.96 6.22 -2.62
C GLU A 689 -4.12 6.32 -3.91
N GLN A 690 -2.96 5.67 -3.92
CA GLN A 690 -2.02 5.66 -5.04
C GLN A 690 -2.52 4.86 -6.27
N ALA A 691 -3.61 4.12 -6.16
CA ALA A 691 -4.16 3.38 -7.28
C ALA A 691 -4.91 4.29 -8.29
N VAL A 692 -5.18 5.55 -7.93
CA VAL A 692 -5.93 6.49 -8.77
C VAL A 692 -5.09 7.73 -9.07
N HIS A 693 -4.78 7.93 -10.34
CA HIS A 693 -3.98 9.04 -10.87
C HIS A 693 -4.87 10.02 -11.61
N LEU A 694 -4.99 11.24 -11.08
CA LEU A 694 -5.74 12.32 -11.72
C LEU A 694 -4.86 13.08 -12.71
N ASN A 695 -5.46 13.88 -13.60
CA ASN A 695 -4.75 14.64 -14.63
C ASN A 695 -3.93 13.80 -15.63
N HIS A 696 -4.38 12.56 -15.90
CA HIS A 696 -3.76 11.62 -16.84
C HIS A 696 -4.75 11.26 -17.95
N ALA A 697 -4.76 12.02 -19.04
CA ALA A 697 -5.58 11.75 -20.21
C ALA A 697 -4.85 10.81 -21.18
N LEU A 698 -5.45 9.67 -21.51
CA LEU A 698 -4.87 8.72 -22.47
C LEU A 698 -4.75 9.37 -23.85
N THR A 699 -3.53 9.41 -24.40
CA THR A 699 -3.23 9.96 -25.73
C THR A 699 -2.90 8.89 -26.76
N GLY A 700 -2.33 7.78 -26.33
CA GLY A 700 -1.92 6.68 -27.19
C GLY A 700 -1.47 5.46 -26.39
N PHE A 701 -1.13 4.39 -27.11
CA PHE A 701 -0.60 3.18 -26.53
C PHE A 701 0.26 2.43 -27.55
N GLU A 702 1.25 1.70 -27.05
CA GLU A 702 2.08 0.79 -27.85
C GLU A 702 2.05 -0.57 -27.18
N GLN A 703 1.97 -1.66 -27.95
CA GLN A 703 1.95 -3.00 -27.39
C GLN A 703 2.89 -3.95 -28.11
N THR A 704 3.39 -4.91 -27.35
CA THR A 704 4.10 -6.09 -27.83
C THR A 704 3.30 -7.34 -27.48
N GLU A 705 3.76 -8.52 -27.89
CA GLU A 705 3.15 -9.79 -27.44
C GLU A 705 3.13 -9.95 -25.90
N LYS A 706 4.02 -9.25 -25.17
CA LYS A 706 4.22 -9.46 -23.73
C LYS A 706 3.76 -8.30 -22.84
N SER A 707 3.64 -7.09 -23.35
CA SER A 707 3.29 -5.91 -22.54
C SER A 707 2.59 -4.84 -23.37
N ILE A 708 1.91 -3.92 -22.70
CA ILE A 708 1.30 -2.72 -23.27
C ILE A 708 1.74 -1.49 -22.49
N THR A 709 2.14 -0.44 -23.20
CA THR A 709 2.53 0.85 -22.63
C THR A 709 1.47 1.88 -22.99
N ALA A 710 0.80 2.45 -21.99
CA ALA A 710 -0.15 3.55 -22.14
C ALA A 710 0.57 4.90 -22.04
N GLN A 711 0.21 5.84 -22.90
CA GLN A 711 0.76 7.21 -22.92
C GLN A 711 -0.28 8.20 -22.41
N PHE A 712 0.14 9.12 -21.54
CA PHE A 712 -0.74 10.09 -20.88
C PHE A 712 -0.22 11.53 -20.98
N SER A 713 -1.15 12.47 -21.18
CA SER A 713 -0.90 13.91 -21.10
C SER A 713 -1.93 14.60 -20.22
N GLN A 714 -1.63 15.84 -19.82
CA GLN A 714 -2.56 16.71 -19.13
C GLN A 714 -3.56 17.30 -20.13
N ARG A 715 -4.85 17.25 -19.79
CA ARG A 715 -5.91 17.69 -20.71
C ARG A 715 -5.92 19.21 -20.94
N ARG A 716 -5.42 19.99 -19.99
CA ARG A 716 -5.53 21.46 -19.98
C ARG A 716 -4.65 22.13 -21.03
N ASP A 717 -3.41 21.66 -21.16
CA ASP A 717 -2.35 22.29 -21.97
C ASP A 717 -1.63 21.29 -22.88
N GLY A 718 -1.94 19.99 -22.79
CA GLY A 718 -1.28 18.94 -23.55
C GLY A 718 0.13 18.61 -23.05
N ALA A 719 0.56 19.18 -21.92
CA ALA A 719 1.84 18.85 -21.32
C ALA A 719 1.90 17.36 -20.92
N PRO A 720 3.07 16.71 -20.89
CA PRO A 720 3.18 15.35 -20.38
C PRO A 720 2.56 15.24 -18.97
N ALA A 721 1.78 14.18 -18.72
CA ALA A 721 1.30 13.88 -17.38
C ALA A 721 2.48 13.46 -16.48
N GLU A 722 2.31 13.52 -15.16
CA GLU A 722 3.33 13.10 -14.19
C GLU A 722 3.87 11.69 -14.50
N LEU A 723 2.97 10.78 -14.85
CA LEU A 723 3.27 9.45 -15.37
C LEU A 723 2.89 9.39 -16.86
N SER A 724 3.72 10.01 -17.70
CA SER A 724 3.46 10.16 -19.14
C SER A 724 3.52 8.86 -19.96
N GLY A 725 4.21 7.82 -19.48
CA GLY A 725 4.33 6.53 -20.16
C GLY A 725 4.43 5.38 -19.16
N ILE A 726 3.41 4.51 -19.13
CA ILE A 726 3.32 3.44 -18.14
C ILE A 726 3.11 2.10 -18.82
N ALA A 727 4.05 1.17 -18.57
CA ALA A 727 3.91 -0.21 -18.97
C ALA A 727 3.01 -1.00 -18.00
N GLY A 728 2.20 -1.88 -18.56
CA GLY A 728 1.38 -2.89 -17.89
C GLY A 728 1.20 -4.13 -18.77
N ASP A 729 0.45 -5.10 -18.28
CA ASP A 729 0.14 -6.36 -18.98
C ASP A 729 -1.21 -6.30 -19.70
N VAL A 730 -2.11 -5.45 -19.20
CA VAL A 730 -3.48 -5.23 -19.70
C VAL A 730 -3.79 -3.74 -19.69
N LEU A 731 -4.40 -3.21 -20.75
CA LEU A 731 -4.99 -1.87 -20.77
C LEU A 731 -6.51 -1.99 -21.00
N ILE A 732 -7.28 -1.56 -20.01
CA ILE A 732 -8.73 -1.47 -20.08
C ILE A 732 -9.08 -0.01 -20.36
N ALA A 733 -9.58 0.26 -21.56
CA ALA A 733 -10.04 1.58 -21.94
C ALA A 733 -11.51 1.77 -21.51
N ALA A 734 -11.71 2.48 -20.41
CA ALA A 734 -12.99 2.87 -19.83
C ALA A 734 -13.17 4.40 -19.85
N ASP A 735 -12.61 5.05 -20.87
CA ASP A 735 -12.46 6.51 -21.02
C ASP A 735 -13.66 7.19 -21.71
N GLY A 736 -14.81 6.50 -21.75
CA GLY A 736 -16.12 7.06 -22.07
C GLY A 736 -16.43 7.21 -23.57
N ILE A 737 -17.50 7.93 -23.88
CA ILE A 737 -18.02 8.11 -25.26
C ILE A 737 -17.02 8.78 -26.23
N ASN A 738 -16.06 9.53 -25.70
CA ASN A 738 -15.00 10.21 -26.46
C ASN A 738 -13.65 9.48 -26.36
N SER A 739 -13.69 8.17 -26.10
CA SER A 739 -12.53 7.31 -25.92
C SER A 739 -11.42 7.58 -26.93
N THR A 740 -10.21 7.84 -26.43
CA THR A 740 -9.02 7.95 -27.26
C THR A 740 -8.64 6.59 -27.80
N ALA A 741 -8.74 5.52 -27.01
CA ALA A 741 -8.42 4.18 -27.45
C ALA A 741 -9.29 3.75 -28.64
N ARG A 742 -10.61 3.97 -28.56
CA ARG A 742 -11.54 3.68 -29.66
C ARG A 742 -11.18 4.47 -30.93
N ARG A 743 -10.87 5.76 -30.79
CA ARG A 743 -10.49 6.62 -31.94
C ARG A 743 -9.20 6.17 -32.62
N VAL A 744 -8.21 5.69 -31.86
CA VAL A 744 -6.96 5.15 -32.42
C VAL A 744 -7.20 3.82 -33.16
N LEU A 745 -8.08 2.97 -32.64
CA LEU A 745 -8.40 1.66 -33.22
C LEU A 745 -9.34 1.74 -34.42
N TYR A 746 -10.23 2.74 -34.42
CA TYR A 746 -11.25 2.99 -35.44
C TYR A 746 -11.18 4.46 -35.93
N PRO A 747 -10.12 4.85 -36.66
CA PRO A 747 -9.91 6.24 -37.08
C PRO A 747 -11.02 6.77 -38.00
N ASP A 748 -11.66 5.89 -38.78
CA ASP A 748 -12.70 6.25 -39.76
C ASP A 748 -14.13 6.24 -39.19
N GLU A 749 -14.32 5.92 -37.90
CA GLU A 749 -15.66 5.85 -37.28
C GLU A 749 -16.35 7.23 -37.20
N GLY A 750 -15.55 8.29 -37.02
CA GLY A 750 -16.07 9.65 -36.84
C GLY A 750 -16.62 9.96 -35.43
N PRO A 751 -17.34 11.10 -35.29
CA PRO A 751 -17.87 11.55 -34.00
C PRO A 751 -19.06 10.68 -33.52
N PRO A 752 -19.44 10.76 -32.22
CA PRO A 752 -20.64 10.10 -31.73
C PRO A 752 -21.87 10.47 -32.57
N ARG A 753 -22.78 9.52 -32.80
CA ARG A 753 -23.96 9.70 -33.62
C ARG A 753 -25.08 10.39 -32.82
N PHE A 754 -25.42 11.60 -33.20
CA PHE A 754 -26.49 12.38 -32.59
C PHE A 754 -27.87 11.90 -33.07
N SER A 755 -28.79 11.66 -32.14
CA SER A 755 -30.16 11.21 -32.48
C SER A 755 -31.09 12.33 -32.97
N GLY A 756 -30.63 13.58 -32.95
CA GLY A 756 -31.43 14.78 -33.17
C GLY A 756 -32.22 15.25 -31.95
N ARG A 757 -32.08 14.58 -30.80
CA ARG A 757 -32.76 14.91 -29.54
C ARG A 757 -31.79 15.48 -28.51
N MET A 758 -32.19 16.56 -27.87
CA MET A 758 -31.46 17.20 -26.80
C MET A 758 -32.12 16.87 -25.46
N LEU A 759 -31.31 16.62 -24.44
CA LEU A 759 -31.79 16.46 -23.07
C LEU A 759 -31.33 17.63 -22.21
N TRP A 760 -32.25 18.23 -21.45
CA TRP A 760 -31.94 19.18 -20.38
C TRP A 760 -32.22 18.52 -19.05
N ARG A 761 -31.30 18.66 -18.10
CA ARG A 761 -31.36 17.93 -16.83
C ARG A 761 -31.06 18.82 -15.66
N GLY A 762 -31.72 18.54 -14.54
CA GLY A 762 -31.55 19.25 -13.30
C GLY A 762 -32.04 18.45 -12.09
N CYS A 763 -31.75 18.98 -10.91
CA CYS A 763 -32.17 18.39 -9.65
C CYS A 763 -32.84 19.48 -8.79
N LEU A 764 -33.97 19.15 -8.17
CA LEU A 764 -34.69 20.05 -7.28
C LEU A 764 -35.10 19.33 -5.98
N GLU A 765 -34.75 19.91 -4.84
CA GLU A 765 -35.23 19.44 -3.54
C GLU A 765 -36.64 19.99 -3.28
N ARG A 766 -37.61 19.09 -3.03
CA ARG A 766 -39.02 19.43 -2.81
C ARG A 766 -39.70 18.45 -1.84
N ALA A 767 -41.00 18.65 -1.60
CA ALA A 767 -41.82 17.67 -0.89
C ALA A 767 -41.92 16.36 -1.71
N PRO A 768 -41.96 15.18 -1.05
CA PRO A 768 -42.17 13.91 -1.73
C PRO A 768 -43.46 13.91 -2.56
N TYR A 769 -43.46 13.14 -3.65
CA TYR A 769 -44.63 12.94 -4.51
C TYR A 769 -44.87 11.44 -4.70
N LEU A 770 -46.14 11.07 -4.89
CA LEU A 770 -46.57 9.66 -4.92
C LEU A 770 -46.00 8.93 -3.69
N THR A 771 -45.25 7.85 -3.88
CA THR A 771 -44.67 7.04 -2.81
C THR A 771 -43.38 7.62 -2.20
N GLY A 772 -42.82 8.69 -2.77
CA GLY A 772 -41.46 9.15 -2.47
C GLY A 772 -40.35 8.32 -3.12
N ALA A 773 -40.72 7.22 -3.80
CA ALA A 773 -39.82 6.32 -4.54
C ALA A 773 -40.34 5.99 -5.96
N SER A 774 -41.21 6.86 -6.51
CA SER A 774 -41.88 6.67 -7.80
C SER A 774 -41.14 7.39 -8.93
N MET A 775 -40.86 6.68 -10.04
CA MET A 775 -40.42 7.31 -11.29
C MET A 775 -41.64 7.73 -12.12
N VAL A 776 -41.54 8.87 -12.80
CA VAL A 776 -42.57 9.41 -13.71
C VAL A 776 -41.94 9.61 -15.08
N TRP A 777 -42.54 9.01 -16.10
CA TRP A 777 -42.23 9.24 -17.51
C TRP A 777 -43.48 9.78 -18.18
N ALA A 778 -43.38 10.95 -18.80
CA ALA A 778 -44.49 11.62 -19.46
C ALA A 778 -44.14 12.01 -20.90
N GLY A 779 -45.11 11.94 -21.81
CA GLY A 779 -44.96 12.40 -23.19
C GLY A 779 -44.79 11.27 -24.20
N HIS A 780 -43.91 11.46 -25.18
CA HIS A 780 -43.63 10.52 -26.28
C HIS A 780 -42.19 10.66 -26.80
N ALA A 781 -41.79 9.93 -27.84
CA ALA A 781 -40.38 9.78 -28.23
C ALA A 781 -39.64 11.08 -28.64
N ASP A 782 -40.38 12.12 -29.05
CA ASP A 782 -39.81 13.39 -29.53
C ASP A 782 -40.02 14.56 -28.56
N GLN A 783 -40.88 14.38 -27.54
CA GLN A 783 -41.13 15.33 -26.46
C GLN A 783 -41.45 14.54 -25.19
N LYS A 784 -40.49 14.49 -24.26
CA LYS A 784 -40.59 13.64 -23.08
C LYS A 784 -40.09 14.34 -21.83
N PHE A 785 -40.71 14.01 -20.69
CA PHE A 785 -40.26 14.46 -19.38
C PHE A 785 -40.14 13.27 -18.44
N ILE A 786 -38.98 13.16 -17.78
CA ILE A 786 -38.69 12.08 -16.83
C ILE A 786 -38.36 12.71 -15.49
N ALA A 787 -38.93 12.21 -14.40
CA ALA A 787 -38.63 12.67 -13.05
C ALA A 787 -38.59 11.51 -12.06
N TYR A 788 -37.61 11.53 -11.14
CA TYR A 788 -37.45 10.51 -10.10
C TYR A 788 -36.60 10.99 -8.92
N PRO A 789 -36.91 10.55 -7.69
CA PRO A 789 -36.13 10.86 -6.48
C PRO A 789 -34.80 10.11 -6.47
N ILE A 790 -33.72 10.74 -5.98
CA ILE A 790 -32.35 10.19 -6.10
C ILE A 790 -31.48 10.25 -4.83
N SER A 791 -31.99 10.75 -3.70
CA SER A 791 -31.19 10.94 -2.49
C SER A 791 -31.91 10.50 -1.22
N ARG A 792 -31.39 9.45 -0.58
CA ARG A 792 -31.86 8.97 0.72
C ARG A 792 -31.68 10.02 1.82
N ARG A 793 -30.57 10.77 1.77
CA ARG A 793 -30.28 11.87 2.71
C ARG A 793 -31.35 12.98 2.70
N SER A 794 -32.00 13.18 1.55
CA SER A 794 -33.10 14.13 1.44
C SER A 794 -34.39 13.53 2.01
N GLU A 795 -34.63 12.25 1.74
CA GLU A 795 -35.76 11.48 2.28
C GLU A 795 -35.74 11.43 3.81
N ASP A 796 -34.57 11.19 4.42
CA ASP A 796 -34.40 11.19 5.88
C ASP A 796 -34.71 12.56 6.52
N LYS A 797 -34.66 13.65 5.74
CA LYS A 797 -35.06 15.01 6.16
C LYS A 797 -36.52 15.33 5.85
N GLY A 798 -37.32 14.34 5.44
CA GLY A 798 -38.71 14.52 5.02
C GLY A 798 -38.88 15.24 3.69
N LYS A 799 -37.82 15.29 2.86
CA LYS A 799 -37.81 15.93 1.54
C LYS A 799 -37.47 14.92 0.45
N SER A 800 -37.49 15.35 -0.80
CA SER A 800 -37.16 14.53 -1.96
C SER A 800 -36.31 15.34 -2.92
N LEU A 801 -35.06 14.92 -3.13
CA LEU A 801 -34.22 15.44 -4.21
C LEU A 801 -34.64 14.76 -5.51
N VAL A 802 -35.40 15.47 -6.33
CA VAL A 802 -35.96 14.97 -7.58
C VAL A 802 -35.02 15.32 -8.72
N ASN A 803 -34.45 14.30 -9.35
CA ASN A 803 -33.82 14.44 -10.66
C ASN A 803 -34.91 14.54 -11.72
N TRP A 804 -34.74 15.44 -12.68
CA TRP A 804 -35.61 15.53 -13.84
C TRP A 804 -34.83 15.70 -15.15
N ILE A 805 -35.45 15.27 -16.23
CA ILE A 805 -34.92 15.29 -17.60
C ILE A 805 -36.04 15.74 -18.53
N ALA A 806 -35.84 16.86 -19.23
CA ALA A 806 -36.67 17.30 -20.34
C ALA A 806 -35.97 16.90 -21.64
N GLU A 807 -36.68 16.22 -22.54
CA GLU A 807 -36.14 15.75 -23.82
C GLU A 807 -36.97 16.33 -24.97
N LEU A 808 -36.31 16.97 -25.93
CA LEU A 808 -36.95 17.48 -27.15
C LEU A 808 -36.14 17.11 -28.38
N ARG A 809 -36.83 16.77 -29.46
CA ARG A 809 -36.23 16.72 -30.78
C ARG A 809 -35.97 18.13 -31.30
N ILE A 810 -34.70 18.42 -31.60
CA ILE A 810 -34.25 19.70 -32.16
C ILE A 810 -33.79 19.58 -33.62
N ARG A 811 -33.53 18.35 -34.11
CA ARG A 811 -33.25 18.06 -35.52
C ARG A 811 -34.21 17.01 -36.05
N GLY A 812 -34.64 17.19 -37.30
CA GLY A 812 -35.57 16.28 -37.96
C GLY A 812 -35.07 14.84 -37.98
N LYS A 813 -36.00 13.86 -37.97
CA LYS A 813 -35.66 12.42 -37.97
C LYS A 813 -34.78 11.99 -39.16
N ASN A 814 -34.90 12.71 -40.28
CA ASN A 814 -34.19 12.44 -41.53
C ASN A 814 -33.01 13.39 -41.77
N ASP A 815 -32.56 14.12 -40.74
CA ASP A 815 -31.38 14.97 -40.86
C ASP A 815 -30.15 14.11 -41.18
N LYS A 816 -29.41 14.50 -42.23
CA LYS A 816 -28.18 13.81 -42.63
C LYS A 816 -27.01 14.19 -41.74
N ASP A 817 -27.06 15.35 -41.09
CA ASP A 817 -26.04 15.76 -40.12
C ASP A 817 -26.32 15.14 -38.75
N LEU A 818 -25.60 14.05 -38.48
CA LEU A 818 -25.62 13.33 -37.21
C LEU A 818 -24.55 13.82 -36.24
N THR A 819 -23.93 14.97 -36.51
CA THR A 819 -22.90 15.54 -35.64
C THR A 819 -23.53 16.15 -34.39
N PRO A 820 -23.05 15.80 -33.17
CA PRO A 820 -23.57 16.40 -31.95
C PRO A 820 -23.27 17.91 -31.91
N PRO A 821 -24.21 18.76 -31.46
CA PRO A 821 -23.94 20.16 -31.19
C PRO A 821 -22.79 20.31 -30.18
N LYS A 822 -21.88 21.28 -30.42
CA LYS A 822 -20.85 21.63 -29.44
C LYS A 822 -21.52 22.22 -28.21
N THR A 823 -21.56 21.44 -27.14
CA THR A 823 -22.20 21.79 -25.87
C THR A 823 -21.14 21.72 -24.78
N ASP A 824 -21.11 22.75 -23.94
CA ASP A 824 -20.25 22.79 -22.75
C ASP A 824 -21.03 22.20 -21.58
N TRP A 825 -20.75 20.93 -21.29
CA TRP A 825 -21.41 20.14 -20.24
C TRP A 825 -21.25 20.71 -18.83
N THR A 826 -20.35 21.69 -18.63
CA THR A 826 -20.15 22.36 -17.34
C THR A 826 -20.92 23.67 -17.20
N LYS A 827 -21.50 24.17 -18.30
CA LYS A 827 -22.19 25.46 -18.33
C LYS A 827 -23.69 25.27 -18.18
N ALA A 828 -24.30 26.08 -17.32
CA ALA A 828 -25.75 26.13 -17.20
C ALA A 828 -26.38 26.80 -18.44
N VAL A 829 -27.52 26.29 -18.87
CA VAL A 829 -28.26 26.75 -20.05
C VAL A 829 -29.47 27.57 -19.63
N ASP A 830 -29.84 28.54 -20.46
CA ASP A 830 -31.07 29.30 -20.27
C ASP A 830 -32.29 28.39 -20.45
N LYS A 831 -33.22 28.44 -19.49
CA LYS A 831 -34.42 27.60 -19.46
C LYS A 831 -35.38 27.95 -20.59
N SER A 832 -35.36 29.20 -21.08
CA SER A 832 -36.22 29.69 -22.15
C SER A 832 -36.05 28.90 -23.46
N VAL A 833 -34.92 28.19 -23.61
CA VAL A 833 -34.60 27.37 -24.79
C VAL A 833 -35.49 26.15 -24.92
N PHE A 834 -35.97 25.59 -23.80
CA PHE A 834 -36.70 24.31 -23.80
C PHE A 834 -37.95 24.26 -22.92
N GLU A 835 -38.21 25.27 -22.08
CA GLU A 835 -39.28 25.20 -21.08
C GLU A 835 -40.70 25.27 -21.67
N ARG A 836 -40.88 26.05 -22.75
CA ARG A 836 -42.21 26.37 -23.32
C ARG A 836 -43.05 25.14 -23.67
N PRO A 837 -42.52 24.07 -24.29
CA PRO A 837 -43.30 22.86 -24.58
C PRO A 837 -43.82 22.12 -23.33
N PHE A 838 -43.25 22.34 -22.15
CA PHE A 838 -43.62 21.63 -20.91
C PHE A 838 -44.45 22.49 -19.94
N GLU A 839 -44.82 23.71 -20.34
CA GLU A 839 -45.40 24.72 -19.45
C GLU A 839 -46.74 24.28 -18.83
N SER A 840 -47.58 23.58 -19.61
CA SER A 840 -48.90 23.11 -19.19
C SER A 840 -48.90 21.73 -18.52
N TRP A 841 -47.77 21.02 -18.51
CA TRP A 841 -47.74 19.60 -18.16
C TRP A 841 -47.90 19.37 -16.65
N LYS A 842 -48.82 18.47 -16.30
CA LYS A 842 -49.06 18.02 -14.93
C LYS A 842 -49.24 16.50 -14.90
N CYS A 843 -48.22 15.77 -14.46
CA CYS A 843 -48.24 14.29 -14.44
C CYS A 843 -47.80 13.76 -13.09
N GLY A 844 -48.50 12.76 -12.53
CA GLY A 844 -48.06 12.05 -11.32
C GLY A 844 -47.83 12.95 -10.09
N GLY A 845 -48.62 14.01 -9.92
CA GLY A 845 -48.45 14.99 -8.83
C GLY A 845 -47.27 15.97 -9.01
N LEU A 846 -46.66 16.00 -10.20
CA LEU A 846 -45.62 16.93 -10.61
C LEU A 846 -46.19 18.00 -11.53
N VAL A 847 -45.73 19.23 -11.36
CA VAL A 847 -45.95 20.33 -12.32
C VAL A 847 -44.60 20.62 -12.98
N MET A 848 -44.46 20.33 -14.26
CA MET A 848 -43.14 20.35 -14.94
C MET A 848 -42.55 21.76 -14.96
N LYS A 849 -43.39 22.78 -15.13
CA LYS A 849 -43.00 24.18 -15.01
C LYS A 849 -42.38 24.51 -13.64
N ASP A 850 -42.98 24.05 -12.54
CA ASP A 850 -42.45 24.29 -11.18
C ASP A 850 -41.06 23.67 -11.01
N LEU A 851 -40.86 22.45 -11.55
CA LEU A 851 -39.56 21.78 -11.52
C LEU A 851 -38.50 22.58 -12.29
N ILE A 852 -38.82 23.06 -13.50
CA ILE A 852 -37.89 23.81 -14.36
C ILE A 852 -37.59 25.18 -13.71
N ASP A 853 -38.61 25.95 -13.36
CA ASP A 853 -38.49 27.33 -12.87
C ASP A 853 -37.65 27.39 -11.58
N ARG A 854 -37.84 26.44 -10.67
CA ARG A 854 -37.15 26.44 -9.35
C ARG A 854 -35.78 25.79 -9.36
N THR A 855 -35.42 25.06 -10.42
CA THR A 855 -34.08 24.46 -10.52
C THR A 855 -33.05 25.51 -10.85
N GLU A 856 -32.05 25.74 -9.99
CA GLU A 856 -31.09 26.83 -10.18
C GLU A 856 -30.22 26.64 -11.44
N LYS A 857 -29.71 25.42 -11.66
CA LYS A 857 -28.79 25.11 -12.75
C LYS A 857 -29.31 23.94 -13.57
N VAL A 858 -29.44 24.17 -14.88
CA VAL A 858 -29.86 23.17 -15.85
C VAL A 858 -28.75 22.97 -16.87
N PHE A 859 -28.47 21.72 -17.19
CA PHE A 859 -27.39 21.33 -18.10
C PHE A 859 -27.96 20.64 -19.33
N GLU A 860 -27.41 20.93 -20.51
CA GLU A 860 -27.81 20.29 -21.77
C GLU A 860 -26.88 19.15 -22.18
N PHE A 861 -27.45 18.11 -22.76
CA PHE A 861 -26.77 16.89 -23.16
C PHE A 861 -27.31 16.44 -24.52
N PRO A 862 -26.51 16.43 -25.60
CA PRO A 862 -26.93 15.80 -26.84
C PRO A 862 -27.14 14.30 -26.63
N MET A 863 -28.31 13.79 -27.03
CA MET A 863 -28.58 12.37 -27.01
C MET A 863 -27.82 11.69 -28.14
N SER A 864 -26.63 11.18 -27.81
CA SER A 864 -25.73 10.53 -28.75
C SER A 864 -25.41 9.10 -28.33
N ASP A 865 -25.13 8.25 -29.30
CA ASP A 865 -24.60 6.91 -29.12
C ASP A 865 -23.45 6.66 -30.10
N ARG A 866 -22.97 5.42 -30.18
CA ARG A 866 -22.04 4.98 -31.24
C ARG A 866 -22.55 3.70 -31.90
N ASP A 867 -22.22 3.53 -33.17
CA ASP A 867 -22.50 2.28 -33.85
C ASP A 867 -21.76 1.11 -33.17
N PRO A 868 -22.38 -0.07 -33.01
CA PRO A 868 -21.69 -1.24 -32.54
C PRO A 868 -20.53 -1.59 -33.49
N ILE A 869 -19.34 -1.69 -32.92
CA ILE A 869 -18.11 -2.10 -33.61
C ILE A 869 -17.94 -3.61 -33.53
N GLU A 870 -17.25 -4.19 -34.51
CA GLU A 870 -17.09 -5.64 -34.66
C GLU A 870 -16.13 -6.27 -33.64
N GLN A 871 -15.26 -5.48 -33.03
CA GLN A 871 -14.21 -5.96 -32.13
C GLN A 871 -13.91 -4.93 -31.03
N TRP A 872 -13.68 -5.39 -29.81
CA TRP A 872 -13.33 -4.55 -28.65
C TRP A 872 -11.92 -4.83 -28.14
N SER A 873 -11.42 -6.04 -28.34
CA SER A 873 -10.17 -6.53 -27.76
C SER A 873 -9.09 -6.70 -28.82
N PHE A 874 -7.95 -6.03 -28.61
CA PHE A 874 -6.81 -5.99 -29.53
C PHE A 874 -5.53 -6.34 -28.78
N GLY A 875 -5.14 -7.61 -28.83
CA GLY A 875 -3.99 -8.12 -28.07
C GLY A 875 -4.22 -7.94 -26.57
N ARG A 876 -3.53 -6.98 -25.96
CA ARG A 876 -3.56 -6.69 -24.51
C ARG A 876 -4.47 -5.52 -24.13
N LEU A 877 -5.16 -4.92 -25.09
CA LEU A 877 -6.10 -3.82 -24.89
C LEU A 877 -7.54 -4.31 -25.05
N THR A 878 -8.46 -3.82 -24.22
CA THR A 878 -9.91 -3.96 -24.47
C THR A 878 -10.68 -2.67 -24.18
N LEU A 879 -11.81 -2.48 -24.86
CA LEU A 879 -12.77 -1.41 -24.61
C LEU A 879 -13.84 -1.85 -23.60
N MET A 880 -14.31 -0.94 -22.73
CA MET A 880 -15.34 -1.22 -21.73
C MET A 880 -16.31 -0.05 -21.53
N GLY A 881 -17.57 -0.33 -21.15
CA GLY A 881 -18.59 0.70 -20.93
C GLY A 881 -18.82 1.56 -22.18
N ASP A 882 -19.01 2.87 -22.00
CA ASP A 882 -19.28 3.79 -23.12
C ASP A 882 -18.16 3.83 -24.18
N ALA A 883 -16.92 3.44 -23.83
CA ALA A 883 -15.85 3.31 -24.82
C ALA A 883 -16.12 2.14 -25.81
N ALA A 884 -16.77 1.07 -25.34
CA ALA A 884 -17.15 -0.09 -26.15
C ALA A 884 -18.55 0.07 -26.77
N HIS A 885 -19.54 0.46 -25.98
CA HIS A 885 -20.95 0.46 -26.35
C HIS A 885 -21.69 1.68 -25.80
N ALA A 886 -21.25 2.88 -26.16
CA ALA A 886 -22.02 4.11 -25.87
C ALA A 886 -23.47 3.96 -26.34
N MET A 887 -24.41 4.12 -25.41
CA MET A 887 -25.85 3.98 -25.63
C MET A 887 -26.56 5.29 -25.32
N TYR A 888 -27.75 5.48 -25.90
CA TYR A 888 -28.66 6.49 -25.37
C TYR A 888 -28.92 6.27 -23.87
N PRO A 889 -29.05 7.35 -23.09
CA PRO A 889 -29.31 7.30 -21.65
C PRO A 889 -30.78 6.91 -21.36
N ILE A 890 -31.28 5.89 -22.06
CA ILE A 890 -32.64 5.36 -22.00
C ILE A 890 -32.60 4.03 -21.25
N GLY A 891 -33.60 3.80 -20.40
CA GLY A 891 -33.73 2.53 -19.66
C GLY A 891 -32.63 2.28 -18.63
N SER A 892 -31.76 3.26 -18.34
CA SER A 892 -30.66 3.12 -17.36
C SER A 892 -29.64 2.02 -17.71
N ASN A 893 -29.43 1.83 -19.01
CA ASN A 893 -28.56 0.78 -19.54
C ASN A 893 -27.07 1.12 -19.42
N GLY A 894 -26.64 2.37 -19.68
CA GLY A 894 -25.20 2.70 -19.74
C GLY A 894 -24.39 2.28 -18.51
N ALA A 895 -24.73 2.81 -17.32
CA ALA A 895 -24.04 2.46 -16.08
C ALA A 895 -24.20 0.98 -15.70
N SER A 896 -25.41 0.42 -15.87
CA SER A 896 -25.70 -0.97 -15.51
C SER A 896 -24.91 -1.96 -16.39
N GLN A 897 -24.84 -1.71 -17.70
CA GLN A 897 -24.08 -2.54 -18.63
C GLN A 897 -22.57 -2.41 -18.40
N ALA A 898 -22.06 -1.22 -18.05
CA ALA A 898 -20.65 -1.05 -17.68
C ALA A 898 -20.27 -1.83 -16.40
N ILE A 899 -21.18 -1.95 -15.43
CA ILE A 899 -21.00 -2.77 -14.22
C ILE A 899 -20.98 -4.26 -14.56
N ILE A 900 -21.87 -4.70 -15.48
CA ILE A 900 -21.88 -6.08 -15.97
C ILE A 900 -20.57 -6.38 -16.74
N ASP A 901 -20.09 -5.46 -17.56
CA ASP A 901 -18.81 -5.61 -18.24
C ASP A 901 -17.66 -5.82 -17.24
N ALA A 902 -17.62 -5.03 -16.16
CA ALA A 902 -16.60 -5.13 -15.13
C ALA A 902 -16.55 -6.52 -14.48
N GLU A 903 -17.72 -7.09 -14.13
CA GLU A 903 -17.81 -8.46 -13.60
C GLU A 903 -17.38 -9.50 -14.64
N THR A 904 -17.90 -9.44 -15.86
CA THR A 904 -17.59 -10.39 -16.93
C THR A 904 -16.11 -10.35 -17.32
N LEU A 905 -15.52 -9.16 -17.41
CA LEU A 905 -14.10 -8.96 -17.70
C LEU A 905 -13.23 -9.55 -16.59
N ALA A 906 -13.55 -9.28 -15.33
CA ALA A 906 -12.82 -9.84 -14.19
C ALA A 906 -12.91 -11.38 -14.13
N LYS A 907 -14.09 -11.94 -14.42
CA LYS A 907 -14.32 -13.38 -14.52
C LYS A 907 -13.43 -14.02 -15.59
N HIS A 908 -13.39 -13.47 -16.81
CA HIS A 908 -12.59 -14.02 -17.90
C HIS A 908 -11.08 -13.86 -17.69
N LEU A 909 -10.64 -12.72 -17.15
CA LEU A 909 -9.24 -12.52 -16.77
C LEU A 909 -8.79 -13.49 -15.68
N LYS A 910 -9.64 -13.78 -14.69
CA LYS A 910 -9.36 -14.81 -13.68
C LYS A 910 -9.27 -16.21 -14.29
N ALA A 911 -10.20 -16.56 -15.18
CA ALA A 911 -10.29 -17.89 -15.78
C ALA A 911 -9.10 -18.23 -16.70
N THR A 912 -8.58 -17.23 -17.42
CA THR A 912 -7.56 -17.42 -18.47
C THR A 912 -6.35 -16.50 -18.26
N ALA A 913 -5.89 -16.34 -17.03
CA ALA A 913 -4.81 -15.37 -16.73
C ALA A 913 -3.45 -15.66 -17.36
N SER A 914 -3.20 -16.91 -17.81
CA SER A 914 -2.00 -17.25 -18.57
C SER A 914 -2.00 -16.69 -20.00
N ASP A 915 -3.17 -16.32 -20.52
CA ASP A 915 -3.34 -15.74 -21.86
C ASP A 915 -4.34 -14.57 -21.82
N VAL A 916 -3.79 -13.37 -21.60
CA VAL A 916 -4.54 -12.12 -21.55
C VAL A 916 -5.35 -11.91 -22.83
N ALA A 917 -4.78 -12.16 -24.00
CA ALA A 917 -5.46 -11.88 -25.27
C ALA A 917 -6.69 -12.77 -25.44
N ALA A 918 -6.58 -14.05 -25.10
CA ALA A 918 -7.72 -14.97 -25.10
C ALA A 918 -8.78 -14.57 -24.06
N ALA A 919 -8.36 -14.15 -22.85
CA ALA A 919 -9.29 -13.68 -21.82
C ALA A 919 -10.10 -12.45 -22.28
N LEU A 920 -9.42 -11.45 -22.85
CA LEU A 920 -10.07 -10.25 -23.36
C LEU A 920 -10.99 -10.55 -24.55
N LYS A 921 -10.63 -11.52 -25.40
CA LYS A 921 -11.50 -11.95 -26.50
C LYS A 921 -12.74 -12.71 -26.00
N ALA A 922 -12.60 -13.54 -24.97
CA ALA A 922 -13.73 -14.23 -24.35
C ALA A 922 -14.73 -13.25 -23.71
N TYR A 923 -14.22 -12.20 -23.04
CA TYR A 923 -15.03 -11.08 -22.55
C TYR A 923 -15.83 -10.40 -23.68
N GLU A 924 -15.16 -10.06 -24.79
CA GLU A 924 -15.81 -9.45 -25.95
C GLU A 924 -16.92 -10.34 -26.52
N LEU A 925 -16.65 -11.63 -26.71
CA LEU A 925 -17.61 -12.58 -27.27
C LEU A 925 -18.87 -12.74 -26.40
N GLU A 926 -18.74 -12.62 -25.07
CA GLU A 926 -19.87 -12.68 -24.15
C GLU A 926 -20.68 -11.37 -24.13
N ARG A 927 -20.00 -10.22 -24.24
CA ARG A 927 -20.62 -8.90 -23.98
C ARG A 927 -21.05 -8.14 -25.22
N LEU A 928 -20.33 -8.25 -26.34
CA LEU A 928 -20.60 -7.50 -27.56
C LEU A 928 -22.01 -7.80 -28.14
N PRO A 929 -22.44 -9.06 -28.33
CA PRO A 929 -23.75 -9.34 -28.91
C PRO A 929 -24.94 -8.75 -28.12
N PRO A 930 -25.06 -8.93 -26.78
CA PRO A 930 -26.19 -8.35 -26.05
C PRO A 930 -26.14 -6.82 -26.01
N THR A 931 -24.98 -6.19 -25.85
CA THR A 931 -24.91 -4.72 -25.84
C THR A 931 -25.23 -4.12 -27.21
N ALA A 932 -24.80 -4.75 -28.30
CA ALA A 932 -25.13 -4.31 -29.67
C ALA A 932 -26.65 -4.35 -29.91
N LYS A 933 -27.32 -5.42 -29.44
CA LYS A 933 -28.79 -5.51 -29.49
C LYS A 933 -29.46 -4.39 -28.70
N ILE A 934 -28.93 -4.04 -27.53
CA ILE A 934 -29.47 -2.94 -26.71
C ILE A 934 -29.29 -1.58 -27.41
N VAL A 935 -28.11 -1.30 -27.99
CA VAL A 935 -27.88 -0.07 -28.77
C VAL A 935 -28.92 0.04 -29.90
N MET A 936 -29.11 -1.02 -30.67
CA MET A 936 -30.08 -1.05 -31.77
C MET A 936 -31.53 -0.94 -31.28
N ALA A 937 -31.88 -1.61 -30.18
CA ALA A 937 -33.22 -1.52 -29.59
C ALA A 937 -33.54 -0.12 -29.06
N ASN A 938 -32.57 0.56 -28.45
CA ASN A 938 -32.72 1.95 -27.98
C ASN A 938 -32.94 2.93 -29.14
N ARG A 939 -32.39 2.66 -30.32
CA ARG A 939 -32.67 3.43 -31.55
C ARG A 939 -34.09 3.21 -32.07
N ALA A 940 -34.65 2.03 -31.86
CA ALA A 940 -36.03 1.69 -32.18
C ALA A 940 -37.03 2.09 -31.06
N ASN A 941 -36.75 3.20 -30.35
CA ASN A 941 -37.54 3.75 -29.23
C ASN A 941 -37.65 2.88 -27.96
N GLY A 942 -37.09 1.68 -27.90
CA GLY A 942 -36.98 0.87 -26.68
C GLY A 942 -38.28 0.85 -25.82
N PRO A 943 -38.21 1.22 -24.52
CA PRO A 943 -39.39 1.25 -23.64
C PRO A 943 -40.31 2.46 -23.89
N ASP A 944 -39.87 3.46 -24.66
CA ASP A 944 -40.70 4.63 -25.03
C ASP A 944 -41.80 4.25 -26.04
N HIS A 945 -41.80 3.02 -26.57
CA HIS A 945 -42.80 2.57 -27.53
C HIS A 945 -44.23 2.65 -26.98
N VAL A 946 -44.42 2.38 -25.69
CA VAL A 946 -45.74 2.49 -25.02
C VAL A 946 -46.23 3.95 -25.02
N LEU A 947 -45.34 4.89 -24.74
CA LEU A 947 -45.62 6.33 -24.77
C LEU A 947 -45.95 6.80 -26.20
N GLN A 948 -45.19 6.34 -27.18
CA GLN A 948 -45.40 6.67 -28.59
C GLN A 948 -46.74 6.11 -29.12
N MET A 949 -47.09 4.89 -28.74
CA MET A 949 -48.34 4.25 -29.14
C MET A 949 -49.56 4.98 -28.55
N ALA A 950 -49.47 5.42 -27.28
CA ALA A 950 -50.53 6.22 -26.67
C ALA A 950 -50.72 7.57 -27.38
N GLU A 951 -49.64 8.26 -27.75
CA GLU A 951 -49.72 9.52 -28.51
C GLU A 951 -50.29 9.32 -29.91
N GLU A 952 -49.92 8.24 -30.61
CA GLU A 952 -50.41 7.96 -31.98
C GLU A 952 -51.89 7.57 -32.02
N ARG A 953 -52.36 6.81 -31.02
CA ARG A 953 -53.75 6.32 -30.98
C ARG A 953 -54.71 7.27 -30.27
N ALA A 954 -54.23 8.08 -29.32
CA ALA A 954 -55.03 9.00 -28.53
C ALA A 954 -54.30 10.35 -28.28
N PRO A 955 -54.05 11.15 -29.34
CA PRO A 955 -53.29 12.41 -29.25
C PRO A 955 -53.97 13.49 -28.40
N ASP A 956 -55.30 13.41 -28.24
CA ASP A 956 -56.11 14.35 -27.47
C ASP A 956 -56.41 13.87 -26.04
N GLY A 957 -55.83 12.74 -25.63
CA GLY A 957 -56.05 12.13 -24.30
C GLY A 957 -57.04 10.96 -24.33
N PHE A 958 -57.23 10.33 -23.17
CA PHE A 958 -58.14 9.19 -23.00
C PHE A 958 -58.65 9.10 -21.55
N ASP A 959 -59.87 8.60 -21.36
CA ASP A 959 -60.39 8.32 -20.00
C ASP A 959 -59.87 6.98 -19.45
N ASN A 960 -59.73 5.97 -20.32
CA ASN A 960 -59.23 4.64 -19.99
C ASN A 960 -58.29 4.15 -21.08
N ILE A 961 -57.05 3.81 -20.69
CA ILE A 961 -56.02 3.37 -21.64
C ILE A 961 -56.39 2.08 -22.37
N TYR A 962 -57.16 1.19 -21.75
CA TYR A 962 -57.49 -0.11 -22.34
C TYR A 962 -58.46 -0.03 -23.53
N ASP A 963 -59.12 1.11 -23.69
CA ASP A 963 -59.95 1.40 -24.87
C ASP A 963 -59.08 1.80 -26.08
N VAL A 964 -57.83 2.21 -25.84
CA VAL A 964 -56.86 2.68 -26.84
C VAL A 964 -55.80 1.60 -27.13
N ILE A 965 -55.29 0.97 -26.08
CA ILE A 965 -54.29 -0.09 -26.14
C ILE A 965 -54.76 -1.26 -25.26
N PRO A 966 -55.19 -2.39 -25.85
CA PRO A 966 -55.60 -3.56 -25.10
C PRO A 966 -54.55 -4.01 -24.07
N LYS A 967 -55.02 -4.53 -22.95
CA LYS A 967 -54.16 -4.91 -21.81
C LYS A 967 -53.09 -5.93 -22.22
N GLU A 968 -53.47 -6.91 -23.02
CA GLU A 968 -52.57 -7.96 -23.50
C GLU A 968 -51.45 -7.38 -24.38
N GLU A 969 -51.75 -6.34 -25.17
CA GLU A 969 -50.77 -5.64 -26.02
C GLU A 969 -49.78 -4.85 -25.15
N LEU A 970 -50.27 -4.12 -24.13
CA LEU A 970 -49.43 -3.40 -23.17
C LEU A 970 -48.50 -4.34 -22.39
N ASP A 971 -49.04 -5.46 -21.89
CA ASP A 971 -48.27 -6.46 -21.13
C ASP A 971 -47.20 -7.15 -22.01
N ALA A 972 -47.51 -7.37 -23.30
CA ALA A 972 -46.57 -7.94 -24.26
C ALA A 972 -45.37 -7.03 -24.54
N ILE A 973 -45.58 -5.72 -24.70
CA ILE A 973 -44.51 -4.74 -24.98
C ILE A 973 -43.48 -4.72 -23.83
N GLY A 974 -43.95 -4.70 -22.58
CA GLY A 974 -43.08 -4.73 -21.40
C GLY A 974 -42.24 -6.00 -21.30
N THR A 975 -42.81 -7.14 -21.71
CA THR A 975 -42.14 -8.45 -21.67
C THR A 975 -41.02 -8.55 -22.70
N VAL A 976 -41.24 -8.08 -23.93
CA VAL A 976 -40.25 -8.12 -25.01
C VAL A 976 -39.00 -7.29 -24.66
N TYR A 977 -39.18 -6.08 -24.12
CA TYR A 977 -38.05 -5.22 -23.76
C TYR A 977 -37.23 -5.80 -22.59
N LYS A 978 -37.90 -6.32 -21.54
CA LYS A 978 -37.24 -6.96 -20.40
C LYS A 978 -36.37 -8.15 -20.83
N LYS A 979 -36.83 -8.92 -21.83
CA LYS A 979 -36.08 -10.05 -22.40
C LYS A 979 -34.87 -9.60 -23.20
N VAL A 980 -35.00 -8.59 -24.07
CA VAL A 980 -33.90 -8.08 -24.92
C VAL A 980 -32.79 -7.44 -24.08
N ALA A 981 -33.15 -6.73 -23.02
CA ALA A 981 -32.19 -6.02 -22.19
C ALA A 981 -31.54 -6.91 -21.11
N GLY A 982 -31.88 -8.20 -21.06
CA GLY A 982 -31.24 -9.19 -20.18
C GLY A 982 -31.69 -9.10 -18.72
N PHE A 983 -32.92 -8.65 -18.47
CA PHE A 983 -33.46 -8.40 -17.13
C PHE A 983 -34.35 -9.51 -16.61
N GLU A 984 -34.11 -10.76 -17.05
CA GLU A 984 -34.88 -11.90 -16.59
C GLU A 984 -34.75 -12.04 -15.07
N MET A 985 -35.85 -11.74 -14.38
CA MET A 985 -35.94 -11.74 -12.92
C MET A 985 -35.53 -13.09 -12.32
N ASP A 986 -35.90 -14.19 -12.98
CA ASP A 986 -35.53 -15.54 -12.54
C ASP A 986 -34.02 -15.74 -12.54
N SER A 987 -33.32 -15.31 -13.59
CA SER A 987 -31.86 -15.39 -13.68
C SER A 987 -31.18 -14.56 -12.57
N VAL A 988 -31.65 -13.33 -12.36
CA VAL A 988 -31.13 -12.46 -11.29
C VAL A 988 -31.40 -13.07 -9.91
N ASN A 989 -32.58 -13.62 -9.68
CA ASN A 989 -32.98 -14.20 -8.40
C ASN A 989 -32.25 -15.51 -8.09
N VAL A 990 -32.03 -16.36 -9.11
CA VAL A 990 -31.20 -17.57 -8.99
C VAL A 990 -29.77 -17.18 -8.61
N LYS A 991 -29.13 -16.29 -9.37
CA LYS A 991 -27.77 -15.83 -9.09
C LYS A 991 -27.68 -15.13 -7.73
N ALA A 992 -28.70 -14.38 -7.33
CA ALA A 992 -28.75 -13.71 -6.02
C ALA A 992 -28.74 -14.71 -4.86
N ARG A 993 -29.41 -15.86 -4.99
CA ARG A 993 -29.38 -16.96 -4.01
C ARG A 993 -28.04 -17.70 -4.01
N GLU A 994 -27.47 -17.96 -5.18
CA GLU A 994 -26.18 -18.66 -5.30
C GLU A 994 -25.01 -17.87 -4.71
N THR A 995 -25.05 -16.55 -4.89
CA THR A 995 -24.00 -15.63 -4.44
C THR A 995 -24.33 -14.95 -3.11
N ASP A 996 -25.32 -15.47 -2.38
CA ASP A 996 -25.66 -14.94 -1.06
C ASP A 996 -24.48 -15.13 -0.07
N GLY A 997 -24.20 -14.08 0.69
CA GLY A 997 -23.05 -14.03 1.59
C GLY A 997 -21.67 -13.97 0.90
N GLU A 998 -21.60 -13.76 -0.43
CA GLU A 998 -20.33 -13.73 -1.17
C GLU A 998 -19.41 -12.60 -0.70
N SER A 999 -19.97 -11.41 -0.47
CA SER A 999 -19.23 -10.26 0.06
C SER A 999 -18.58 -10.57 1.41
N GLU A 1000 -19.30 -11.23 2.31
CA GLU A 1000 -18.86 -11.60 3.65
C GLU A 1000 -17.76 -12.66 3.60
N LYS A 1001 -17.90 -13.66 2.70
CA LYS A 1001 -16.87 -14.67 2.44
C LYS A 1001 -15.57 -14.04 1.93
N LEU A 1002 -15.69 -13.02 1.07
CA LEU A 1002 -14.57 -12.26 0.52
C LEU A 1002 -14.10 -11.10 1.42
N GLN A 1003 -14.72 -10.91 2.59
CA GLN A 1003 -14.45 -9.80 3.52
C GLN A 1003 -14.57 -8.42 2.85
N LEU A 1004 -15.44 -8.28 1.85
CA LEU A 1004 -15.72 -7.03 1.15
C LEU A 1004 -16.83 -6.28 1.90
N THR A 1005 -16.48 -5.11 2.43
CA THR A 1005 -17.43 -4.22 3.12
C THR A 1005 -17.62 -2.91 2.37
N SER A 1006 -18.72 -2.22 2.68
CA SER A 1006 -18.98 -0.87 2.20
C SER A 1006 -17.92 0.10 2.77
N PRO A 1007 -17.56 1.17 2.03
CA PRO A 1007 -16.56 2.11 2.48
C PRO A 1007 -17.02 2.87 3.73
N LYS A 1008 -16.14 3.02 4.72
CA LYS A 1008 -16.52 3.52 6.06
C LYS A 1008 -17.14 4.90 6.08
N ASP A 1009 -16.76 5.77 5.17
CA ASP A 1009 -17.27 7.14 5.10
C ASP A 1009 -18.71 7.22 4.53
N TRP A 1010 -19.25 6.09 4.04
CA TRP A 1010 -20.58 5.98 3.43
C TRP A 1010 -21.55 5.11 4.24
N ILE A 1011 -21.13 4.63 5.41
CA ILE A 1011 -21.92 3.89 6.39
C ILE A 1011 -22.12 4.78 7.61
#